data_AF-A0A453KIY5-F1
#
_entry.id   AF-A0A453KIY5-F1
#
_cell.length_a   1.000
_cell.length_b   1.000
_cell.length_c   1.000
_cell.angle_alpha   90.00
_cell.angle_beta   90.00
_cell.angle_gamma   90.00
#
_symmetry.space_group_name_H-M   'P 1'
#
loop_
_entity.id
_entity.type
_entity.pdbx_description
1 polymer ?
#
loop_
_entity_poly.entity_id
_entity_poly.type
_entity_poly.pdbx_seq_one_letter_code
_entity_poly.pdbx_strand_id
1 'polypeptide(L)'
;MPFLSSLHNNIFSIELQRNDTLFCPPSVLWTSDGLEKDLHIQSNLVTVLAMDGRRRWLDIKKLGSNGRGHFVFVTNLAPCSGVRIHLWPEKHRSSIENEVPASKRIVEVTSKMVHIPAGPAPKQVEPGSQTEQPPPSAFLLLSPEDMNGYNFMTISVASRQTISGRPPPAASMAVGQFFNPVEGTSALSVGRIVHSSYSPEEIFLKEDHPMALTLSFSVSLGLLPVLLSLRTTGCGIKNIGDQIEADKNNLCKLRCFPPVALAWDSVSGIHIIPNIYSETVVVDSSPATWDSHQGAEKTTVLVLADPHCSYKVSLRASLGAATSRFFLLYSSEILGFMIAITLFGLMRQSLAWECDSSVPSILSAIETNLKPKPLMFLCFTPILLFLAFLFFTTQQNPRFGTFLFVTVVCYIVANGFTILVTLSSKLILYVAAILHVFAKRRWQSWEDGAHSPLVRQFLAFSFSFQSLKIVQMIKNNTNIAVAFATITLVCFVHPAIGLGLLLLSHSFHAHSALCSFLGASFRNIAQKKDLYKSKMDNNPILQSKSKPDGLEQLLPMDDSPTAAKSFTDSQLEVFDCRHGIMILHLLATLMFVPSLIAWIQRIGVGQRFPWFVDSALCVGVILHGLLGSQPTASFISFKLPGRRGREVGMSFLYLIGGFYSFISSMALAPYRALYAMAIIGFICFASRILETRGKVRGDTSSRKRHWHRH
;
A
#
# COMPACT_ATOMS: atom_id res chain seq x y z
N MET A 1 27.17 17.89 -3.32
CA MET A 1 28.56 17.81 -2.81
C MET A 1 28.71 16.81 -1.66
N PRO A 2 28.05 16.93 -0.48
CA PRO A 2 28.19 15.93 0.58
C PRO A 2 27.70 14.55 0.14
N PHE A 3 26.75 14.48 -0.81
CA PHE A 3 26.24 13.21 -1.32
C PHE A 3 27.25 12.42 -2.16
N LEU A 4 27.99 13.04 -3.10
CA LEU A 4 28.97 12.32 -3.94
C LEU A 4 30.19 11.86 -3.13
N SER A 5 30.67 12.69 -2.19
CA SER A 5 31.72 12.28 -1.25
C SER A 5 31.21 11.30 -0.19
N SER A 6 29.95 11.41 0.27
CA SER A 6 29.32 10.44 1.17
C SER A 6 28.97 9.14 0.47
N LEU A 7 28.62 9.14 -0.83
CA LEU A 7 28.41 7.91 -1.61
C LEU A 7 29.76 7.21 -1.80
N HIS A 8 30.81 7.98 -2.12
CA HIS A 8 32.17 7.46 -2.15
C HIS A 8 32.55 6.87 -0.79
N ASN A 9 32.44 7.62 0.31
CA ASN A 9 32.78 7.15 1.66
C ASN A 9 31.90 5.98 2.16
N ASN A 10 30.60 5.95 1.85
CA ASN A 10 29.68 4.90 2.31
C ASN A 10 29.84 3.62 1.48
N ILE A 11 30.06 3.69 0.16
CA ILE A 11 30.38 2.50 -0.63
C ILE A 11 31.76 1.96 -0.24
N PHE A 12 32.74 2.84 -0.05
CA PHE A 12 34.08 2.47 0.41
C PHE A 12 34.03 1.78 1.79
N SER A 13 33.12 2.21 2.68
CA SER A 13 32.91 1.59 4.00
C SER A 13 32.28 0.18 3.92
N ILE A 14 31.42 -0.08 2.92
CA ILE A 14 30.84 -1.41 2.67
C ILE A 14 31.89 -2.36 2.05
N GLU A 15 32.78 -1.85 1.19
CA GLU A 15 33.90 -2.61 0.62
C GLU A 15 35.02 -2.90 1.64
N LEU A 16 35.23 -2.00 2.61
CA LEU A 16 36.21 -2.20 3.69
C LEU A 16 35.91 -3.41 4.59
N GLN A 17 34.64 -3.84 4.69
CA GLN A 17 34.27 -5.04 5.43
C GLN A 17 34.61 -6.35 4.69
N ARG A 18 35.05 -6.29 3.43
CA ARG A 18 35.19 -7.50 2.60
C ARG A 18 36.60 -7.89 2.21
N ASN A 19 37.62 -7.02 2.26
CA ASN A 19 39.00 -7.45 1.97
C ASN A 19 40.05 -6.54 2.62
N ASP A 20 40.82 -7.11 3.55
CA ASP A 20 42.15 -6.63 3.91
C ASP A 20 43.08 -6.76 2.69
N THR A 21 43.47 -5.62 2.10
CA THR A 21 44.68 -5.30 1.29
C THR A 21 44.37 -4.39 0.09
N LEU A 22 44.73 -3.11 0.22
CA LEU A 22 44.35 -1.98 -0.65
C LEU A 22 45.20 -1.80 -1.94
N PHE A 23 45.88 -2.84 -2.45
CA PHE A 23 46.80 -2.70 -3.58
C PHE A 23 46.45 -3.61 -4.76
N CYS A 24 46.40 -3.04 -5.97
CA CYS A 24 46.25 -3.80 -7.20
C CYS A 24 47.45 -4.78 -7.37
N PRO A 25 47.22 -6.04 -7.77
CA PRO A 25 48.30 -7.02 -7.90
C PRO A 25 49.33 -6.58 -8.95
N PRO A 26 50.65 -6.67 -8.69
CA PRO A 26 51.69 -6.22 -9.62
C PRO A 26 51.88 -7.15 -10.84
N SER A 27 51.20 -8.30 -10.86
CA SER A 27 51.44 -9.41 -11.80
C SER A 27 50.84 -9.25 -13.20
N VAL A 28 50.09 -8.18 -13.48
CA VAL A 28 49.57 -7.92 -14.82
C VAL A 28 50.66 -7.25 -15.65
N LEU A 29 51.04 -7.84 -16.78
CA LEU A 29 52.05 -7.30 -17.69
C LEU A 29 51.46 -6.09 -18.43
N TRP A 30 51.75 -4.88 -17.94
CA TRP A 30 51.45 -3.64 -18.64
C TRP A 30 52.63 -3.32 -19.56
N THR A 31 52.37 -3.03 -20.83
CA THR A 31 53.41 -2.67 -21.79
C THR A 31 54.10 -1.39 -21.31
N SER A 32 55.33 -1.52 -20.80
CA SER A 32 56.13 -0.38 -20.33
C SER A 32 56.67 0.44 -21.50
N ASP A 33 56.93 -0.19 -22.65
CA ASP A 33 57.74 0.38 -23.74
C ASP A 33 57.25 -0.07 -25.13
N GLY A 34 56.00 0.26 -25.47
CA GLY A 34 55.49 0.13 -26.84
C GLY A 34 55.60 1.45 -27.59
N LEU A 35 56.50 1.53 -28.57
CA LEU A 35 56.83 2.69 -29.42
C LEU A 35 55.66 3.23 -30.30
N GLU A 36 54.40 2.90 -29.99
CA GLU A 36 53.19 3.42 -30.66
C GLU A 36 52.46 4.43 -29.76
N LYS A 37 53.02 5.66 -29.71
CA LYS A 37 52.41 6.95 -29.32
C LYS A 37 51.37 6.92 -28.18
N ASP A 38 51.83 7.26 -26.98
CA ASP A 38 51.00 7.83 -25.91
C ASP A 38 50.04 8.90 -26.49
N LEU A 39 48.77 8.86 -26.08
CA LEU A 39 47.75 9.80 -26.53
C LEU A 39 47.62 10.95 -25.53
N HIS A 40 48.11 12.13 -25.90
CA HIS A 40 47.86 13.35 -25.14
C HIS A 40 46.47 13.89 -25.44
N ILE A 41 45.60 13.87 -24.44
CA ILE A 41 44.23 14.36 -24.58
C ILE A 41 44.19 15.83 -24.17
N GLN A 42 43.68 16.67 -25.08
CA GLN A 42 43.57 18.12 -24.89
C GLN A 42 42.14 18.57 -24.57
N SER A 43 41.16 17.69 -24.71
CA SER A 43 39.75 17.92 -24.36
C SER A 43 39.47 17.55 -22.90
N ASN A 44 38.42 18.15 -22.34
CA ASN A 44 37.89 17.78 -21.02
C ASN A 44 37.24 16.39 -21.00
N LEU A 45 36.91 15.84 -22.18
CA LEU A 45 36.35 14.52 -22.38
C LEU A 45 37.43 13.55 -22.87
N VAL A 46 37.46 12.34 -22.30
CA VAL A 46 38.41 11.27 -22.56
C VAL A 46 37.66 10.01 -22.92
N THR A 47 38.08 9.35 -24.00
CA THR A 47 37.45 8.10 -24.45
C THR A 47 38.51 7.02 -24.57
N VAL A 48 38.21 5.85 -24.01
CA VAL A 48 39.00 4.64 -24.12
C VAL A 48 38.23 3.67 -24.99
N LEU A 49 38.82 3.29 -26.12
CA LEU A 49 38.21 2.34 -27.04
C LEU A 49 38.63 0.92 -26.64
N ALA A 50 37.79 -0.05 -27.00
CA ALA A 50 38.12 -1.45 -26.83
C ALA A 50 39.45 -1.79 -27.53
N MET A 51 40.35 -2.44 -26.80
CA MET A 51 41.53 -3.13 -27.34
C MET A 51 42.60 -2.24 -27.99
N ASP A 52 42.57 -0.93 -27.82
CA ASP A 52 43.63 -0.08 -28.37
C ASP A 52 44.95 -0.20 -27.60
N GLY A 53 44.91 -0.60 -26.31
CA GLY A 53 46.08 -0.80 -25.45
C GLY A 53 46.93 0.46 -25.22
N ARG A 54 46.44 1.65 -25.63
CA ARG A 54 47.24 2.89 -25.58
C ARG A 54 47.12 3.56 -24.21
N ARG A 55 48.18 4.21 -23.75
CA ARG A 55 48.12 5.02 -22.54
C ARG A 55 47.71 6.45 -22.89
N ARG A 56 46.81 7.04 -22.09
CA ARG A 56 46.34 8.43 -22.23
C ARG A 56 47.03 9.30 -21.22
N TRP A 57 47.49 10.47 -21.64
CA TRP A 57 48.05 11.50 -20.79
C TRP A 57 47.13 12.71 -20.72
N LEU A 58 46.83 13.13 -19.50
CA LEU A 58 45.91 14.23 -19.18
C LEU A 58 46.65 15.26 -18.34
N ASP A 59 46.62 16.52 -18.77
CA ASP A 59 47.13 17.64 -18.00
C ASP A 59 46.02 18.11 -17.04
N ILE A 60 46.14 17.77 -15.76
CA ILE A 60 45.10 18.02 -14.75
C ILE A 60 44.95 19.53 -14.53
N LYS A 61 46.06 20.28 -14.47
CA LYS A 61 46.04 21.72 -14.22
C LYS A 61 45.36 22.47 -15.38
N LYS A 62 45.63 22.05 -16.62
CA LYS A 62 45.00 22.65 -17.81
C LYS A 62 43.54 22.24 -17.95
N LEU A 63 43.21 20.96 -17.82
CA LEU A 63 41.86 20.43 -18.04
C LEU A 63 40.90 20.74 -16.89
N GLY A 64 41.40 20.85 -15.66
CA GLY A 64 40.64 21.24 -14.47
C GLY A 64 40.46 22.75 -14.28
N SER A 65 40.99 23.57 -15.19
CA SER A 65 40.82 25.02 -15.18
C SER A 65 39.34 25.42 -15.42
N ASN A 66 38.98 26.68 -15.14
CA ASN A 66 37.60 27.21 -15.31
C ASN A 66 36.52 26.52 -14.45
N GLY A 67 36.86 26.07 -13.23
CA GLY A 67 35.89 25.50 -12.30
C GLY A 67 35.54 24.03 -12.54
N ARG A 68 36.21 23.35 -13.49
CA ARG A 68 36.03 21.92 -13.81
C ARG A 68 37.01 21.02 -13.03
N GLY A 69 37.23 21.33 -11.76
CA GLY A 69 38.24 20.67 -10.94
C GLY A 69 37.90 19.25 -10.50
N HIS A 70 36.75 18.68 -10.88
CA HIS A 70 36.38 17.30 -10.57
C HIS A 70 36.57 16.41 -11.80
N PHE A 71 37.07 15.20 -11.58
CA PHE A 71 37.22 14.20 -12.62
C PHE A 71 36.37 12.98 -12.31
N VAL A 72 35.50 12.60 -13.24
CA VAL A 72 34.74 11.34 -13.19
C VAL A 72 35.21 10.42 -14.29
N PHE A 73 35.35 9.14 -13.99
CA PHE A 73 35.72 8.11 -14.94
C PHE A 73 34.80 6.90 -14.77
N VAL A 74 34.12 6.51 -15.83
CA VAL A 74 33.16 5.41 -15.86
C VAL A 74 33.64 4.37 -16.86
N THR A 75 33.64 3.10 -16.47
CA THR A 75 34.19 2.03 -17.30
C THR A 75 33.41 0.72 -17.12
N ASN A 76 33.44 -0.11 -18.16
CA ASN A 76 33.02 -1.51 -18.09
C ASN A 76 34.22 -2.47 -17.86
N LEU A 77 35.44 -1.95 -17.79
CA LEU A 77 36.66 -2.73 -17.54
C LEU A 77 36.81 -2.98 -16.04
N ALA A 78 37.29 -4.19 -15.70
CA ALA A 78 37.59 -4.54 -14.32
C ALA A 78 38.74 -3.66 -13.77
N PRO A 79 38.58 -3.06 -12.57
CA PRO A 79 39.66 -2.36 -11.88
C PRO A 79 40.89 -3.26 -11.71
N CYS A 80 42.09 -2.67 -11.72
CA CYS A 80 43.39 -3.34 -11.56
C CYS A 80 43.83 -4.31 -12.68
N SER A 81 42.91 -5.00 -13.35
CA SER A 81 43.20 -5.98 -14.42
C SER A 81 42.90 -5.47 -15.83
N GLY A 82 41.90 -4.59 -15.98
CA GLY A 82 41.51 -4.01 -17.27
C GLY A 82 41.98 -2.57 -17.45
N VAL A 83 41.95 -1.78 -16.37
CA VAL A 83 42.35 -0.36 -16.37
C VAL A 83 43.15 0.00 -15.12
N ARG A 84 44.13 0.89 -15.30
CA ARG A 84 44.89 1.53 -14.22
C ARG A 84 45.02 3.03 -14.41
N ILE A 85 44.93 3.77 -13.32
CA ILE A 85 44.98 5.23 -13.28
C ILE A 85 46.05 5.65 -12.29
N HIS A 86 46.98 6.46 -12.78
CA HIS A 86 48.10 6.98 -11.98
C HIS A 86 48.11 8.51 -12.00
N LEU A 87 48.40 9.10 -10.84
CA LEU A 87 48.65 10.52 -10.67
C LEU A 87 50.16 10.77 -10.60
N TRP A 88 50.62 11.75 -11.39
CA TRP A 88 52.03 12.09 -11.55
C TRP A 88 52.32 13.46 -10.94
N PRO A 89 53.24 13.54 -9.99
CA PRO A 89 53.58 14.78 -9.32
C PRO A 89 54.33 15.74 -10.24
N GLU A 90 54.37 17.01 -9.85
CA GLU A 90 55.16 18.02 -10.52
C GLU A 90 56.65 17.64 -10.53
N LYS A 91 57.31 17.72 -11.69
CA LYS A 91 58.77 17.59 -11.76
C LYS A 91 59.37 18.84 -11.12
N HIS A 92 59.68 18.78 -9.82
CA HIS A 92 60.48 19.83 -9.20
C HIS A 92 61.87 19.85 -9.84
N ARG A 93 62.27 21.01 -10.36
CA ARG A 93 63.67 21.32 -10.65
C ARG A 93 64.38 21.67 -9.34
N SER A 94 64.48 20.73 -8.40
CA SER A 94 65.33 20.91 -7.21
C SER A 94 66.58 20.05 -7.37
N SER A 95 67.73 20.72 -7.49
CA SER A 95 69.07 20.15 -7.50
C SER A 95 69.52 19.75 -6.10
N ILE A 96 68.73 18.95 -5.39
CA ILE A 96 69.02 18.49 -4.02
C ILE A 96 69.03 16.96 -4.02
N GLU A 97 70.20 16.38 -3.75
CA GLU A 97 70.55 14.95 -3.88
C GLU A 97 69.78 13.98 -2.95
N ASN A 98 68.79 14.43 -2.19
CA ASN A 98 68.09 13.59 -1.18
C ASN A 98 66.57 13.48 -1.37
N GLU A 99 66.02 13.90 -2.51
CA GLU A 99 64.61 13.70 -2.81
C GLU A 99 64.33 12.34 -3.48
N VAL A 100 63.39 11.58 -2.90
CA VAL A 100 62.82 10.35 -3.48
C VAL A 100 62.50 10.56 -4.97
N PRO A 101 62.96 9.67 -5.90
CA PRO A 101 62.73 9.82 -7.33
C PRO A 101 61.27 10.10 -7.67
N ALA A 102 61.00 10.95 -8.67
CA ALA A 102 59.64 11.26 -9.12
C ALA A 102 58.81 10.00 -9.46
N SER A 103 59.46 8.90 -9.85
CA SER A 103 58.85 7.59 -10.08
C SER A 103 58.33 6.89 -8.82
N LYS A 104 58.93 7.15 -7.65
CA LYS A 104 58.47 6.63 -6.35
C LYS A 104 57.35 7.49 -5.73
N ARG A 105 57.03 8.65 -6.32
CA ARG A 105 55.95 9.56 -5.89
C ARG A 105 54.68 9.43 -6.76
N ILE A 106 54.67 8.50 -7.71
CA ILE A 106 53.49 8.18 -8.51
C ILE A 106 52.48 7.46 -7.63
N VAL A 107 51.23 7.92 -7.63
CA VAL A 107 50.16 7.30 -6.83
C VAL A 107 49.16 6.64 -7.77
N GLU A 108 48.96 5.33 -7.58
CA GLU A 108 47.88 4.59 -8.23
C GLU A 108 46.57 4.87 -7.49
N VAL A 109 45.57 5.41 -8.21
CA VAL A 109 44.24 5.72 -7.66
C VAL A 109 43.17 4.73 -8.11
N THR A 110 43.56 3.67 -8.81
CA THR A 110 42.65 2.61 -9.26
C THR A 110 41.97 1.88 -8.11
N SER A 111 42.61 1.75 -6.96
CA SER A 111 42.01 1.19 -5.75
C SER A 111 40.87 2.04 -5.18
N LYS A 112 40.73 3.31 -5.60
CA LYS A 112 39.57 4.16 -5.28
C LYS A 112 38.37 3.93 -6.21
N MET A 113 38.48 3.08 -7.23
CA MET A 113 37.35 2.74 -8.10
C MET A 113 36.29 1.97 -7.31
N VAL A 114 35.03 2.38 -7.49
CA VAL A 114 33.87 1.75 -6.88
C VAL A 114 33.23 0.80 -7.90
N HIS A 115 32.96 -0.43 -7.48
CA HIS A 115 32.28 -1.40 -8.33
C HIS A 115 30.77 -1.13 -8.40
N ILE A 116 30.22 -1.11 -9.60
CA ILE A 116 28.78 -1.05 -9.86
C ILE A 116 28.34 -2.49 -10.14
N PRO A 117 27.33 -3.04 -9.42
CA PRO A 117 26.73 -4.32 -9.76
C PRO A 117 26.05 -4.20 -11.13
N ALA A 118 26.81 -4.53 -12.16
CA ALA A 118 26.33 -4.55 -13.53
C ALA A 118 25.28 -5.66 -13.66
N GLY A 119 24.11 -5.33 -14.22
CA GLY A 119 23.13 -6.32 -14.62
C GLY A 119 23.71 -7.31 -15.65
N PRO A 120 22.97 -8.37 -16.03
CA PRO A 120 23.46 -9.34 -17.00
C PRO A 120 23.86 -8.64 -18.31
N ALA A 121 25.02 -8.99 -18.84
CA ALA A 121 25.48 -8.47 -20.12
C ALA A 121 24.44 -8.77 -21.22
N PRO A 122 24.21 -7.83 -22.17
CA PRO A 122 23.27 -8.05 -23.27
C PRO A 122 23.60 -9.35 -24.02
N LYS A 123 22.57 -10.15 -24.34
CA LYS A 123 22.76 -11.37 -25.13
C LYS A 123 23.13 -11.02 -26.56
N GLN A 124 24.24 -11.58 -27.03
CA GLN A 124 24.63 -11.49 -28.44
C GLN A 124 23.64 -12.29 -29.29
N VAL A 125 22.96 -11.62 -30.24
CA VAL A 125 21.97 -12.25 -31.11
C VAL A 125 22.63 -13.13 -32.18
N GLU A 126 23.81 -12.73 -32.68
CA GLU A 126 24.57 -13.48 -33.70
C GLU A 126 26.08 -13.47 -33.41
N PRO A 127 26.79 -14.59 -33.58
CA PRO A 127 28.24 -14.64 -33.44
C PRO A 127 28.94 -13.65 -34.39
N GLY A 128 29.68 -12.69 -33.83
CA GLY A 128 30.44 -11.69 -34.60
C GLY A 128 29.69 -10.41 -34.98
N SER A 129 28.40 -10.29 -34.65
CA SER A 129 27.67 -9.01 -34.80
C SER A 129 28.04 -8.01 -33.69
N GLN A 130 27.87 -6.71 -33.97
CA GLN A 130 28.01 -5.66 -32.95
C GLN A 130 26.89 -5.81 -31.92
N THR A 131 27.26 -6.01 -30.66
CA THR A 131 26.32 -6.10 -29.54
C THR A 131 26.14 -4.74 -28.87
N GLU A 132 24.99 -4.54 -28.22
CA GLU A 132 24.79 -3.40 -27.32
C GLU A 132 25.92 -3.33 -26.28
N GLN A 133 26.37 -2.11 -25.95
CA GLN A 133 27.43 -1.95 -24.95
C GLN A 133 26.94 -2.44 -23.58
N PRO A 134 27.78 -3.18 -22.82
CA PRO A 134 27.39 -3.58 -21.47
C PRO A 134 27.30 -2.35 -20.57
N PRO A 135 26.43 -2.39 -19.53
CA PRO A 135 26.37 -1.33 -18.54
C PRO A 135 27.73 -1.17 -17.84
N PRO A 136 28.09 0.06 -17.44
CA PRO A 136 29.34 0.28 -16.74
C PRO A 136 29.40 -0.52 -15.44
N SER A 137 30.58 -1.05 -15.16
CA SER A 137 30.85 -1.95 -14.04
C SER A 137 31.70 -1.28 -12.97
N ALA A 138 32.32 -0.15 -13.23
CA ALA A 138 33.04 0.62 -12.21
C ALA A 138 33.03 2.11 -12.53
N PHE A 139 33.17 2.92 -11.48
CA PHE A 139 33.44 4.35 -11.63
C PHE A 139 34.47 4.85 -10.62
N LEU A 140 35.17 5.92 -10.99
CA LEU A 140 36.09 6.67 -10.13
C LEU A 140 35.63 8.13 -10.11
N LEU A 141 35.64 8.73 -8.93
CA LEU A 141 35.46 10.16 -8.75
C LEU A 141 36.69 10.71 -8.02
N LEU A 142 37.36 11.69 -8.61
CA LEU A 142 38.45 12.42 -7.97
C LEU A 142 38.03 13.86 -7.72
N SER A 143 38.14 14.28 -6.46
CA SER A 143 37.92 15.66 -6.05
C SER A 143 39.17 16.53 -6.34
N PRO A 144 39.04 17.86 -6.31
CA PRO A 144 40.20 18.75 -6.37
C PRO A 144 41.24 18.47 -5.28
N GLU A 145 40.78 17.99 -4.12
CA GLU A 145 41.64 17.63 -2.98
C GLU A 145 42.46 16.37 -3.29
N ASP A 146 41.84 15.36 -3.93
CA ASP A 146 42.53 14.12 -4.34
C ASP A 146 43.60 14.37 -5.41
N MET A 147 43.39 15.37 -6.26
CA MET A 147 44.30 15.72 -7.35
C MET A 147 45.31 16.83 -6.97
N ASN A 148 45.22 17.36 -5.74
CA ASN A 148 46.10 18.41 -5.29
C ASN A 148 47.57 17.92 -5.21
N GLY A 149 48.50 18.72 -5.72
CA GLY A 149 49.92 18.36 -5.78
C GLY A 149 50.35 17.53 -6.99
N TYR A 150 49.43 17.19 -7.90
CA TYR A 150 49.72 16.45 -9.14
C TYR A 150 49.52 17.31 -10.39
N ASN A 151 50.33 17.07 -11.43
CA ASN A 151 50.23 17.79 -12.70
C ASN A 151 49.57 16.95 -13.80
N PHE A 152 49.88 15.66 -13.85
CA PHE A 152 49.41 14.78 -14.91
C PHE A 152 48.68 13.56 -14.35
N MET A 153 47.71 13.09 -15.11
CA MET A 153 47.04 11.81 -14.87
C MET A 153 47.23 10.93 -16.10
N THR A 154 47.51 9.65 -15.87
CA THR A 154 47.59 8.67 -16.94
C THR A 154 46.56 7.56 -16.77
N ILE A 155 45.90 7.20 -17.86
CA ILE A 155 44.97 6.06 -17.91
C ILE A 155 45.61 4.99 -18.80
N SER A 156 45.92 3.85 -18.20
CA SER A 156 46.54 2.69 -18.85
C SER A 156 45.50 1.58 -19.00
N VAL A 157 45.49 0.93 -20.16
CA VAL A 157 44.47 -0.06 -20.52
C VAL A 157 45.17 -1.35 -20.91
N ALA A 158 44.73 -2.48 -20.34
CA ALA A 158 45.38 -3.75 -20.59
C ALA A 158 45.13 -4.19 -22.04
N SER A 159 46.19 -4.47 -22.79
CA SER A 159 46.06 -5.08 -24.12
C SER A 159 45.66 -6.54 -23.93
N ARG A 160 44.46 -6.95 -24.35
CA ARG A 160 44.18 -8.39 -24.54
C ARG A 160 44.71 -8.80 -25.91
N GLN A 161 45.41 -9.94 -25.98
CA GLN A 161 45.81 -10.52 -27.26
C GLN A 161 44.55 -10.92 -28.03
N THR A 162 44.42 -10.43 -29.27
CA THR A 162 43.35 -10.82 -30.17
C THR A 162 43.56 -12.28 -30.56
N ILE A 163 42.66 -13.17 -30.13
CA ILE A 163 42.57 -14.51 -30.70
C ILE A 163 41.90 -14.34 -32.08
N SER A 164 42.73 -14.21 -33.12
CA SER A 164 42.36 -14.25 -34.53
C SER A 164 41.52 -13.08 -35.11
N GLY A 165 42.18 -12.26 -35.94
CA GLY A 165 41.69 -11.93 -37.30
C GLY A 165 40.88 -10.65 -37.56
N ARG A 166 40.24 -10.04 -36.57
CA ARG A 166 39.62 -8.70 -36.74
C ARG A 166 39.74 -7.87 -35.47
N PRO A 167 40.19 -6.60 -35.54
CA PRO A 167 40.07 -5.70 -34.39
C PRO A 167 38.58 -5.59 -34.04
N PRO A 168 38.20 -5.70 -32.75
CA PRO A 168 36.82 -5.50 -32.38
C PRO A 168 36.39 -4.07 -32.76
N PRO A 169 35.10 -3.88 -33.03
CA PRO A 169 34.56 -2.58 -33.41
C PRO A 169 34.89 -1.52 -32.33
N ALA A 170 35.03 -0.26 -32.75
CA ALA A 170 35.37 0.89 -31.91
C ALA A 170 34.26 1.21 -30.90
N ALA A 171 34.02 0.30 -29.96
CA ALA A 171 33.12 0.48 -28.83
C ALA A 171 33.88 1.21 -27.72
N SER A 172 33.22 2.18 -27.08
CA SER A 172 33.74 2.84 -25.90
C SER A 172 33.74 1.84 -24.74
N MET A 173 34.86 1.71 -24.04
CA MET A 173 35.03 0.84 -22.85
C MET A 173 35.29 1.65 -21.57
N ALA A 174 35.70 2.90 -21.72
CA ALA A 174 35.65 3.87 -20.64
C ALA A 174 35.50 5.29 -21.17
N VAL A 175 34.81 6.11 -20.39
CA VAL A 175 34.72 7.55 -20.63
C VAL A 175 35.13 8.27 -19.35
N GLY A 176 35.97 9.29 -19.48
CA GLY A 176 36.37 10.18 -18.40
C GLY A 176 36.03 11.63 -18.74
N GLN A 177 35.64 12.43 -17.76
CA GLN A 177 35.30 13.84 -17.98
C GLN A 177 35.75 14.71 -16.80
N PHE A 178 36.39 15.84 -17.13
CA PHE A 178 36.54 16.97 -16.22
C PHE A 178 35.29 17.84 -16.28
N PHE A 179 34.63 18.02 -15.13
CA PHE A 179 33.34 18.68 -15.04
C PHE A 179 33.21 19.55 -13.79
N ASN A 180 32.29 20.50 -13.85
CA ASN A 180 31.86 21.26 -12.68
C ASN A 180 30.60 20.59 -12.11
N PRO A 181 30.61 20.12 -10.85
CA PRO A 181 29.47 19.42 -10.27
C PRO A 181 28.20 20.28 -10.19
N VAL A 182 28.32 21.61 -10.19
CA VAL A 182 27.16 22.51 -10.17
C VAL A 182 26.38 22.44 -11.49
N GLU A 183 27.05 22.24 -12.63
CA GLU A 183 26.42 22.14 -13.95
C GLU A 183 25.48 20.94 -14.08
N GLY A 184 25.77 19.86 -13.34
CA GLY A 184 24.97 18.64 -13.34
C GLY A 184 23.89 18.58 -12.26
N THR A 185 23.70 19.63 -11.46
CA THR A 185 22.73 19.60 -10.35
C THR A 185 21.38 20.18 -10.74
N SER A 186 20.31 19.44 -10.45
CA SER A 186 18.95 19.95 -10.52
C SER A 186 18.19 19.65 -9.23
N ALA A 187 17.37 20.61 -8.81
CA ALA A 187 16.54 20.49 -7.62
C ALA A 187 15.07 20.48 -8.02
N LEU A 188 14.37 19.43 -7.62
CA LEU A 188 12.97 19.20 -7.93
C LEU A 188 12.13 19.51 -6.69
N SER A 189 11.32 20.56 -6.80
CA SER A 189 10.36 20.95 -5.76
C SER A 189 9.16 20.00 -5.74
N VAL A 190 8.50 19.89 -4.57
CA VAL A 190 7.29 19.07 -4.39
C VAL A 190 6.23 19.41 -5.42
N GLY A 191 5.98 20.71 -5.63
CA GLY A 191 4.98 21.18 -6.60
C GLY A 191 5.30 20.73 -8.03
N ARG A 192 6.56 20.76 -8.46
CA ARG A 192 6.97 20.26 -9.77
C ARG A 192 6.79 18.76 -9.89
N ILE A 193 7.15 17.99 -8.86
CA ILE A 193 7.01 16.52 -8.88
C ILE A 193 5.52 16.14 -8.92
N VAL A 194 4.67 16.80 -8.13
CA VAL A 194 3.22 16.54 -8.15
C VAL A 194 2.61 16.92 -9.50
N HIS A 195 2.98 18.08 -10.06
CA HIS A 195 2.58 18.49 -11.41
C HIS A 195 3.04 17.47 -12.47
N SER A 196 4.20 16.83 -12.26
CA SER A 196 4.74 15.82 -13.18
C SER A 196 3.82 14.61 -13.40
N SER A 197 2.86 14.37 -12.50
CA SER A 197 1.79 13.37 -12.68
C SER A 197 0.94 13.61 -13.93
N TYR A 198 0.67 14.89 -14.23
CA TYR A 198 -0.19 15.34 -15.33
C TYR A 198 0.62 15.67 -16.58
N SER A 199 1.73 16.40 -16.42
CA SER A 199 2.63 16.78 -17.51
C SER A 199 4.05 16.42 -17.11
N PRO A 200 4.69 15.44 -17.77
CA PRO A 200 6.00 14.94 -17.35
C PRO A 200 7.03 16.08 -17.33
N GLU A 201 7.87 16.11 -16.31
CA GLU A 201 9.00 17.05 -16.28
C GLU A 201 10.08 16.49 -17.20
N GLU A 202 10.45 17.27 -18.23
CA GLU A 202 11.41 16.85 -19.24
C GLU A 202 12.70 17.66 -19.12
N ILE A 203 13.83 16.97 -19.04
CA ILE A 203 15.17 17.56 -19.06
C ILE A 203 15.88 17.04 -20.30
N PHE A 204 16.29 17.95 -21.17
CA PHE A 204 17.02 17.62 -22.40
C PHE A 204 18.52 17.78 -22.17
N LEU A 205 19.22 16.67 -22.23
CA LEU A 205 20.68 16.60 -22.17
C LEU A 205 21.19 16.59 -23.61
N LYS A 206 21.84 17.69 -24.00
CA LYS A 206 22.52 17.78 -25.29
C LYS A 206 23.86 17.04 -25.22
N GLU A 207 24.48 16.82 -26.37
CA GLU A 207 25.87 16.33 -26.43
C GLU A 207 26.79 17.26 -25.62
N ASP A 208 27.87 16.69 -25.06
CA ASP A 208 28.80 17.34 -24.12
C ASP A 208 28.19 17.74 -22.76
N HIS A 209 27.07 17.12 -22.35
CA HIS A 209 26.51 17.31 -21.00
C HIS A 209 27.48 16.79 -19.90
N PRO A 210 27.31 17.21 -18.64
CA PRO A 210 28.05 16.58 -17.53
C PRO A 210 27.64 15.11 -17.38
N MET A 211 28.62 14.22 -17.29
CA MET A 211 28.41 12.77 -17.18
C MET A 211 27.66 12.39 -15.90
N ALA A 212 27.93 13.10 -14.81
CA ALA A 212 27.32 12.90 -13.50
C ALA A 212 26.22 13.95 -13.26
N LEU A 213 24.97 13.53 -13.33
CA LEU A 213 23.79 14.36 -13.11
C LEU A 213 23.18 14.06 -11.75
N THR A 214 23.09 15.07 -10.90
CA THR A 214 22.53 14.95 -9.55
C THR A 214 21.12 15.54 -9.52
N LEU A 215 20.11 14.68 -9.40
CA LEU A 215 18.72 15.05 -9.22
C LEU A 215 18.39 15.03 -7.72
N SER A 216 18.11 16.18 -7.14
CA SER A 216 17.75 16.29 -5.72
C SER A 216 16.24 16.49 -5.57
N PHE A 217 15.58 15.55 -4.88
CA PHE A 217 14.15 15.60 -4.62
C PHE A 217 13.90 16.17 -3.23
N SER A 218 12.92 17.08 -3.14
CA SER A 218 12.53 17.70 -1.87
C SER A 218 11.63 16.83 -0.98
N VAL A 219 11.15 15.70 -1.51
CA VAL A 219 10.34 14.68 -0.83
C VAL A 219 10.99 13.32 -1.09
N SER A 220 10.91 12.41 -0.12
CA SER A 220 11.44 11.06 -0.29
C SER A 220 10.66 10.33 -1.40
N LEU A 221 11.39 9.73 -2.33
CA LEU A 221 10.84 8.77 -3.30
C LEU A 221 10.19 7.54 -2.62
N GLY A 222 10.39 7.38 -1.30
CA GLY A 222 9.60 6.53 -0.40
C GLY A 222 8.11 6.89 -0.39
N LEU A 223 7.80 8.18 -0.29
CA LEU A 223 6.44 8.73 -0.21
C LEU A 223 5.82 9.00 -1.57
N LEU A 224 6.60 9.59 -2.47
CA LEU A 224 6.17 9.96 -3.82
C LEU A 224 7.09 9.32 -4.86
N PRO A 225 6.85 8.05 -5.23
CA PRO A 225 7.65 7.36 -6.24
C PRO A 225 7.64 8.08 -7.59
N VAL A 226 8.78 8.12 -8.27
CA VAL A 226 8.94 8.79 -9.57
C VAL A 226 9.39 7.78 -10.62
N LEU A 227 8.67 7.74 -11.73
CA LEU A 227 9.08 7.09 -12.96
C LEU A 227 10.16 7.94 -13.64
N LEU A 228 11.38 7.39 -13.72
CA LEU A 228 12.52 7.98 -14.43
C LEU A 228 12.70 7.22 -15.74
N SER A 229 12.53 7.91 -16.86
CA SER A 229 12.86 7.37 -18.18
C SER A 229 13.99 8.19 -18.80
N LEU A 230 15.02 7.50 -19.26
CA LEU A 230 16.08 8.08 -20.06
C LEU A 230 15.98 7.51 -21.48
N ARG A 231 15.65 8.37 -22.44
CA ARG A 231 15.60 8.00 -23.85
C ARG A 231 16.72 8.68 -24.62
N THR A 232 17.48 7.89 -25.37
CA THR A 232 18.49 8.40 -26.31
C THR A 232 17.81 9.15 -27.46
N THR A 233 18.18 10.41 -27.67
CA THR A 233 17.68 11.25 -28.77
C THR A 233 18.69 11.37 -29.91
N GLY A 234 19.98 11.14 -29.64
CA GLY A 234 21.05 11.24 -30.61
C GLY A 234 22.40 10.78 -30.05
N CYS A 235 23.37 10.58 -30.94
CA CYS A 235 24.71 10.09 -30.63
C CYS A 235 25.78 10.68 -31.55
N GLY A 236 25.69 11.97 -31.86
CA GLY A 236 26.68 12.72 -32.65
C GLY A 236 26.71 12.38 -34.15
N ILE A 237 25.79 11.54 -34.65
CA ILE A 237 25.68 11.20 -36.06
C ILE A 237 24.89 12.32 -36.77
N LYS A 238 25.56 13.07 -37.65
CA LYS A 238 24.88 13.97 -38.60
C LYS A 238 23.92 13.16 -39.46
N ASN A 239 22.67 13.59 -39.60
CA ASN A 239 21.68 12.90 -40.44
C ASN A 239 22.20 12.80 -41.89
N ILE A 240 22.62 11.60 -42.30
CA ILE A 240 22.94 11.30 -43.70
C ILE A 240 21.68 10.66 -44.30
N GLY A 241 20.82 11.50 -44.87
CA GLY A 241 19.58 11.08 -45.55
C GLY A 241 18.46 10.53 -44.65
N ASP A 242 17.37 10.10 -45.29
CA ASP A 242 16.14 9.52 -44.71
C ASP A 242 16.38 8.15 -44.03
N GLN A 243 17.27 8.10 -43.04
CA GLN A 243 17.37 6.93 -42.16
C GLN A 243 16.19 6.92 -41.18
N ILE A 244 15.52 5.77 -41.10
CA ILE A 244 14.40 5.52 -40.19
C ILE A 244 14.89 5.71 -38.74
N GLU A 245 14.14 6.44 -37.90
CA GLU A 245 14.51 6.75 -36.51
C GLU A 245 14.89 5.51 -35.67
N ALA A 246 14.33 4.35 -36.00
CA ALA A 246 14.64 3.07 -35.37
C ALA A 246 16.10 2.62 -35.62
N ASP A 247 16.62 2.80 -36.83
CA ASP A 247 17.99 2.42 -37.18
C ASP A 247 19.00 3.34 -36.49
N LYS A 248 18.65 4.63 -36.37
CA LYS A 248 19.44 5.61 -35.60
C LYS A 248 19.51 5.24 -34.13
N ASN A 249 18.41 4.80 -33.53
CA ASN A 249 18.38 4.41 -32.12
C ASN A 249 19.22 3.15 -31.86
N ASN A 250 19.16 2.16 -32.77
CA ASN A 250 20.02 0.99 -32.73
C ASN A 250 21.51 1.36 -32.87
N LEU A 251 21.86 2.27 -33.78
CA LEU A 251 23.23 2.77 -33.92
C LEU A 251 23.74 3.48 -32.66
N CYS A 252 22.88 4.27 -32.00
CA CYS A 252 23.25 4.94 -30.75
C CYS A 252 23.44 3.94 -29.60
N LYS A 253 22.63 2.88 -29.51
CA LYS A 253 22.81 1.79 -28.54
C LYS A 253 24.15 1.05 -28.65
N LEU A 254 24.76 1.06 -29.84
CA LEU A 254 26.07 0.46 -30.08
C LEU A 254 27.24 1.39 -29.68
N ARG A 255 27.00 2.71 -29.62
CA ARG A 255 28.03 3.73 -29.35
C ARG A 255 28.06 4.24 -27.91
N CYS A 256 26.89 4.41 -27.30
CA CYS A 256 26.76 5.02 -25.98
C CYS A 256 26.74 3.96 -24.88
N PHE A 257 27.26 4.30 -23.70
CA PHE A 257 26.99 3.48 -22.52
C PHE A 257 25.51 3.51 -22.12
N PRO A 258 24.96 2.38 -21.63
CA PRO A 258 23.66 2.41 -21.01
C PRO A 258 23.72 3.25 -19.73
N PRO A 259 22.77 4.17 -19.52
CA PRO A 259 22.78 5.02 -18.34
C PRO A 259 22.51 4.22 -17.07
N VAL A 260 23.11 4.66 -15.96
CA VAL A 260 22.97 4.04 -14.64
C VAL A 260 22.48 5.09 -13.64
N ALA A 261 21.53 4.70 -12.77
CA ALA A 261 21.10 5.55 -11.65
C ALA A 261 21.49 4.94 -10.32
N LEU A 262 21.91 5.81 -9.44
CA LEU A 262 22.25 5.54 -8.05
C LEU A 262 21.32 6.42 -7.21
N ALA A 263 20.28 5.83 -6.64
CA ALA A 263 19.37 6.51 -5.74
C ALA A 263 19.84 6.27 -4.30
N TRP A 264 19.94 7.34 -3.50
CA TRP A 264 20.20 7.20 -2.07
C TRP A 264 19.25 8.02 -1.22
N ASP A 265 18.86 7.38 -0.13
CA ASP A 265 18.14 7.95 0.99
C ASP A 265 18.89 7.61 2.28
N SER A 266 18.75 8.47 3.28
CA SER A 266 19.34 8.27 4.61
C SER A 266 18.79 7.03 5.31
N VAL A 267 17.58 6.61 4.95
CA VAL A 267 16.87 5.47 5.58
C VAL A 267 17.07 4.17 4.81
N SER A 268 17.21 4.20 3.48
CA SER A 268 17.35 2.99 2.64
C SER A 268 18.75 2.57 2.30
N GLY A 269 19.70 3.47 2.40
CA GLY A 269 20.98 3.27 1.74
C GLY A 269 20.86 3.39 0.22
N ILE A 270 21.82 2.78 -0.50
CA ILE A 270 22.02 2.95 -1.95
C ILE A 270 21.21 1.91 -2.71
N HIS A 271 20.37 2.38 -3.63
CA HIS A 271 19.73 1.56 -4.66
C HIS A 271 20.39 1.83 -6.01
N ILE A 272 20.79 0.76 -6.68
CA ILE A 272 21.49 0.81 -7.97
C ILE A 272 20.56 0.27 -9.04
N ILE A 273 20.30 1.10 -10.05
CA ILE A 273 19.45 0.76 -11.19
C ILE A 273 20.34 0.76 -12.43
N PRO A 274 20.82 -0.42 -12.86
CA PRO A 274 21.57 -0.53 -14.10
C PRO A 274 20.62 -0.42 -15.30
N ASN A 275 21.09 0.20 -16.38
CA ASN A 275 20.43 0.20 -17.68
C ASN A 275 19.03 0.85 -17.73
N ILE A 276 18.97 2.14 -17.37
CA ILE A 276 17.70 2.88 -17.33
C ILE A 276 17.20 3.19 -18.75
N TYR A 277 16.14 2.51 -19.18
CA TYR A 277 15.34 2.96 -20.33
C TYR A 277 14.03 3.61 -19.88
N SER A 278 13.31 2.95 -18.98
CA SER A 278 12.10 3.44 -18.32
C SER A 278 11.87 2.63 -17.06
N GLU A 279 12.37 3.12 -15.93
CA GLU A 279 12.19 2.42 -14.65
C GLU A 279 11.52 3.30 -13.62
N THR A 280 10.68 2.68 -12.79
CA THR A 280 10.12 3.38 -11.65
C THR A 280 11.17 3.40 -10.56
N VAL A 281 11.76 4.57 -10.31
CA VAL A 281 12.74 4.73 -9.24
C VAL A 281 11.96 4.78 -7.94
N VAL A 282 12.05 3.67 -7.23
CA VAL A 282 11.45 3.49 -5.93
C VAL A 282 12.59 3.28 -4.94
N VAL A 283 12.57 4.07 -3.88
CA VAL A 283 13.43 3.82 -2.72
C VAL A 283 12.62 2.96 -1.76
N ASP A 284 13.12 1.76 -1.46
CA ASP A 284 12.38 0.65 -0.85
C ASP A 284 12.69 0.47 0.65
N SER A 285 13.16 1.50 1.35
CA SER A 285 13.19 1.44 2.82
C SER A 285 11.84 1.68 3.45
N SER A 286 11.76 1.34 4.74
CA SER A 286 10.63 1.60 5.64
C SER A 286 9.90 2.87 5.21
N PRO A 287 8.58 2.80 4.93
CA PRO A 287 7.85 3.92 4.37
C PRO A 287 8.12 5.14 5.25
N ALA A 288 8.74 6.17 4.67
CA ALA A 288 8.89 7.43 5.37
C ALA A 288 7.50 7.85 5.82
N THR A 289 7.31 8.03 7.12
CA THR A 289 6.05 8.55 7.63
C THR A 289 5.97 10.01 7.20
N TRP A 290 4.80 10.47 6.79
CA TRP A 290 4.58 11.87 6.39
C TRP A 290 4.91 12.88 7.52
N ASP A 291 5.14 12.36 8.73
CA ASP A 291 5.53 13.06 9.94
C ASP A 291 7.04 13.37 10.05
N SER A 292 7.88 12.88 9.13
CA SER A 292 9.32 13.03 9.26
C SER A 292 9.82 14.42 8.83
N HIS A 293 10.85 14.93 9.52
CA HIS A 293 11.24 16.35 9.44
C HIS A 293 12.05 16.70 8.17
N GLN A 294 11.94 17.98 7.76
CA GLN A 294 12.70 18.60 6.65
C GLN A 294 14.22 18.50 6.92
N GLY A 295 14.83 17.44 6.40
CA GLY A 295 16.27 17.19 6.52
C GLY A 295 16.60 15.72 6.27
N ALA A 296 15.76 14.81 6.78
CA ALA A 296 15.94 13.36 6.64
C ALA A 296 15.34 12.76 5.35
N GLU A 297 14.51 13.52 4.61
CA GLU A 297 13.71 13.01 3.48
C GLU A 297 14.19 13.46 2.08
N LYS A 298 15.40 14.01 1.95
CA LYS A 298 15.91 14.38 0.62
C LYS A 298 16.49 13.16 -0.06
N THR A 299 15.71 12.53 -0.95
CA THR A 299 16.26 11.53 -1.86
C THR A 299 17.05 12.22 -2.95
N THR A 300 18.30 11.78 -3.14
CA THR A 300 19.14 12.25 -4.24
C THR A 300 19.40 11.09 -5.17
N VAL A 301 19.21 11.33 -6.47
CA VAL A 301 19.44 10.35 -7.53
C VAL A 301 20.58 10.87 -8.39
N LEU A 302 21.69 10.13 -8.41
CA LEU A 302 22.82 10.37 -9.29
C LEU A 302 22.62 9.53 -10.56
N VAL A 303 22.54 10.19 -11.71
CA VAL A 303 22.44 9.54 -13.02
C VAL A 303 23.78 9.70 -13.73
N LEU A 304 24.37 8.57 -14.14
CA LEU A 304 25.57 8.49 -14.96
C LEU A 304 25.13 8.25 -16.41
N ALA A 305 25.38 9.21 -17.29
CA ALA A 305 25.01 9.15 -18.71
C ALA A 305 26.20 9.54 -19.60
N ASP A 306 26.28 8.95 -20.80
CA ASP A 306 27.42 9.13 -21.70
C ASP A 306 27.37 10.50 -22.42
N PRO A 307 28.32 11.42 -22.17
CA PRO A 307 28.28 12.77 -22.73
C PRO A 307 28.42 12.82 -24.27
N HIS A 308 28.84 11.74 -24.93
CA HIS A 308 28.85 11.68 -26.40
C HIS A 308 27.44 11.62 -27.02
N CYS A 309 26.42 11.38 -26.19
CA CYS A 309 25.07 11.14 -26.62
C CYS A 309 24.11 12.17 -26.02
N SER A 310 23.02 12.43 -26.72
CA SER A 310 21.94 13.26 -26.21
C SER A 310 20.82 12.40 -25.66
N TYR A 311 20.27 12.83 -24.53
CA TYR A 311 19.23 12.12 -23.83
C TYR A 311 18.07 13.05 -23.50
N LYS A 312 16.86 12.50 -23.60
CA LYS A 312 15.65 13.06 -23.02
C LYS A 312 15.38 12.33 -21.71
N VAL A 313 15.52 13.05 -20.60
CA VAL A 313 15.14 12.57 -19.27
C VAL A 313 13.68 12.97 -19.04
N SER A 314 12.82 12.00 -18.78
CA SER A 314 11.42 12.22 -18.41
C SER A 314 11.18 11.75 -16.99
N LEU A 315 10.67 12.65 -16.16
CA LEU A 315 10.32 12.42 -14.76
C LEU A 315 8.81 12.51 -14.61
N ARG A 316 8.20 11.47 -14.05
CA ARG A 316 6.75 11.43 -13.81
C ARG A 316 6.43 10.81 -12.46
N ALA A 317 5.70 11.51 -11.61
CA ALA A 317 5.21 10.93 -10.36
C ALA A 317 4.25 9.76 -10.65
N SER A 318 4.48 8.63 -10.00
CA SER A 318 3.64 7.43 -10.13
C SER A 318 2.54 7.48 -9.08
N LEU A 319 1.39 8.06 -9.45
CA LEU A 319 0.26 8.20 -8.53
C LEU A 319 -0.28 6.84 -8.05
N GLY A 320 -0.28 5.82 -8.92
CA GLY A 320 -0.70 4.47 -8.55
C GLY A 320 0.21 3.85 -7.49
N ALA A 321 1.54 3.99 -7.64
CA ALA A 321 2.50 3.49 -6.66
C ALA A 321 2.42 4.27 -5.33
N ALA A 322 2.29 5.60 -5.40
CA ALA A 322 2.11 6.46 -4.22
C ALA A 322 0.82 6.08 -3.45
N THR A 323 -0.28 5.88 -4.18
CA THR A 323 -1.58 5.49 -3.60
C THR A 323 -1.49 4.12 -2.93
N SER A 324 -0.89 3.12 -3.60
CA SER A 324 -0.66 1.79 -3.04
C SER A 324 0.13 1.86 -1.72
N ARG A 325 1.20 2.65 -1.69
CA ARG A 325 2.01 2.85 -0.48
C ARG A 325 1.26 3.58 0.63
N PHE A 326 0.46 4.59 0.29
CA PHE A 326 -0.40 5.27 1.25
C PHE A 326 -1.37 4.28 1.92
N PHE A 327 -2.04 3.44 1.13
CA PHE A 327 -2.93 2.41 1.66
C PHE A 327 -2.20 1.38 2.51
N LEU A 328 -0.99 0.96 2.13
CA LEU A 328 -0.19 0.04 2.94
C LEU A 328 0.18 0.66 4.30
N LEU A 329 0.66 1.91 4.29
CA LEU A 329 1.09 2.63 5.49
C LEU A 329 -0.06 2.92 6.45
N TYR A 330 -1.20 3.39 5.93
CA TYR A 330 -2.34 3.83 6.74
C TYR A 330 -3.51 2.82 6.77
N SER A 331 -3.29 1.59 6.30
CA SER A 331 -4.30 0.52 6.33
C SER A 331 -4.89 0.30 7.73
N SER A 332 -4.04 0.39 8.75
CA SER A 332 -4.41 0.26 10.16
C SER A 332 -5.33 1.39 10.64
N GLU A 333 -4.98 2.65 10.34
CA GLU A 333 -5.79 3.83 10.67
C GLU A 333 -7.14 3.80 9.93
N ILE A 334 -7.14 3.49 8.63
CA ILE A 334 -8.35 3.37 7.81
C ILE A 334 -9.29 2.31 8.39
N LEU A 335 -8.77 1.12 8.71
CA LEU A 335 -9.57 0.04 9.28
C LEU A 335 -10.15 0.40 10.65
N GLY A 336 -9.36 1.06 11.49
CA GLY A 336 -9.82 1.57 12.78
C GLY A 336 -10.93 2.61 12.65
N PHE A 337 -10.82 3.53 11.68
CA PHE A 337 -11.90 4.47 11.37
C PHE A 337 -13.15 3.78 10.86
N MET A 338 -13.04 2.73 10.04
CA MET A 338 -14.22 1.96 9.61
C MET A 338 -15.00 1.37 10.80
N ILE A 339 -14.27 0.88 11.82
CA ILE A 339 -14.90 0.38 13.06
C ILE A 339 -15.57 1.53 13.82
N ALA A 340 -14.90 2.68 13.97
CA ALA A 340 -15.48 3.85 14.63
C ALA A 340 -16.76 4.35 13.92
N ILE A 341 -16.74 4.45 12.58
CA ILE A 341 -17.89 4.85 11.76
C ILE A 341 -19.05 3.87 11.95
N THR A 342 -18.77 2.57 11.97
CA THR A 342 -19.79 1.54 12.20
C THR A 342 -20.37 1.64 13.61
N LEU A 343 -19.55 1.90 14.64
CA LEU A 343 -20.02 2.12 16.02
C LEU A 343 -20.90 3.38 16.13
N PHE A 344 -20.56 4.47 15.45
CA PHE A 344 -21.44 5.65 15.38
C PHE A 344 -22.74 5.37 14.63
N GLY A 345 -22.74 4.48 13.63
CA GLY A 345 -23.96 3.99 12.99
C GLY A 345 -24.84 3.18 13.95
N LEU A 346 -24.25 2.22 14.67
CA LEU A 346 -24.92 1.40 15.68
C LEU A 346 -25.44 2.24 16.86
N MET A 347 -24.74 3.29 17.24
CA MET A 347 -25.22 4.28 18.21
C MET A 347 -26.56 4.90 17.76
N ARG A 348 -26.70 5.28 16.48
CA ARG A 348 -27.98 5.84 15.99
C ARG A 348 -29.08 4.81 15.94
N GLN A 349 -28.77 3.59 15.50
CA GLN A 349 -29.75 2.50 15.48
C GLN A 349 -30.25 2.17 16.88
N SER A 350 -29.35 2.10 17.87
CA SER A 350 -29.72 1.87 19.27
C SER A 350 -30.45 3.06 19.90
N LEU A 351 -30.09 4.31 19.56
CA LEU A 351 -30.82 5.49 20.03
C LEU A 351 -32.25 5.53 19.47
N ALA A 352 -32.43 5.23 18.17
CA ALA A 352 -33.76 5.14 17.57
C ALA A 352 -34.61 4.06 18.25
N TRP A 353 -33.99 2.93 18.59
CA TRP A 353 -34.63 1.85 19.34
C TRP A 353 -35.02 2.27 20.76
N GLU A 354 -34.13 2.95 21.48
CA GLU A 354 -34.36 3.47 22.84
C GLU A 354 -35.48 4.53 22.87
N CYS A 355 -35.59 5.35 21.82
CA CYS A 355 -36.64 6.36 21.65
C CYS A 355 -37.92 5.80 21.01
N ASP A 356 -38.08 4.47 20.94
CA ASP A 356 -39.26 3.79 20.38
C ASP A 356 -39.58 4.13 18.90
N SER A 357 -38.62 4.69 18.16
CA SER A 357 -38.75 5.14 16.76
C SER A 357 -38.42 4.03 15.75
N SER A 358 -38.66 4.26 14.45
CA SER A 358 -38.24 3.33 13.38
C SER A 358 -36.71 3.25 13.32
N VAL A 359 -36.17 2.03 13.18
CA VAL A 359 -34.72 1.81 13.13
C VAL A 359 -34.24 2.12 11.72
N PRO A 360 -33.33 3.10 11.53
CA PRO A 360 -32.77 3.35 10.22
C PRO A 360 -31.82 2.22 9.80
N SER A 361 -31.72 1.98 8.50
CA SER A 361 -30.65 1.14 7.96
C SER A 361 -29.27 1.70 8.32
N ILE A 362 -28.27 0.83 8.44
CA ILE A 362 -26.90 1.24 8.80
C ILE A 362 -26.33 2.27 7.80
N LEU A 363 -26.71 2.17 6.52
CA LEU A 363 -26.33 3.13 5.48
C LEU A 363 -26.90 4.53 5.76
N SER A 364 -28.20 4.62 6.07
CA SER A 364 -28.84 5.89 6.44
C SER A 364 -28.27 6.45 7.75
N ALA A 365 -27.92 5.58 8.71
CA ALA A 365 -27.24 6.00 9.93
C ALA A 365 -25.85 6.60 9.65
N ILE A 366 -25.08 6.03 8.72
CA ILE A 366 -23.78 6.57 8.29
C ILE A 366 -23.95 7.88 7.52
N GLU A 367 -24.91 7.96 6.58
CA GLU A 367 -25.20 9.18 5.82
C GLU A 367 -25.58 10.34 6.75
N THR A 368 -26.38 10.06 7.78
CA THR A 368 -26.75 11.08 8.75
C THR A 368 -25.60 11.51 9.66
N ASN A 369 -24.54 10.70 9.81
CA ASN A 369 -23.28 11.08 10.45
C ASN A 369 -22.39 11.96 9.56
N LEU A 370 -22.55 11.87 8.23
CA LEU A 370 -21.86 12.73 7.25
C LEU A 370 -22.51 14.12 7.09
N LYS A 371 -23.70 14.36 7.67
CA LYS A 371 -24.32 15.69 7.68
C LYS A 371 -23.37 16.72 8.35
N PRO A 372 -23.42 18.00 7.96
CA PRO A 372 -22.41 18.99 8.39
C PRO A 372 -22.24 19.09 9.91
N LYS A 373 -23.33 19.11 10.69
CA LYS A 373 -23.24 19.25 12.16
C LYS A 373 -22.44 18.13 12.85
N PRO A 374 -22.77 16.84 12.69
CA PRO A 374 -22.00 15.74 13.28
C PRO A 374 -20.60 15.59 12.66
N LEU A 375 -20.46 15.83 11.35
CA LEU A 375 -19.17 15.76 10.67
C LEU A 375 -18.18 16.79 11.23
N MET A 376 -18.63 18.03 11.47
CA MET A 376 -17.78 19.08 12.03
C MET A 376 -17.22 18.68 13.40
N PHE A 377 -18.02 18.05 14.28
CA PHE A 377 -17.56 17.58 15.58
C PHE A 377 -16.41 16.56 15.46
N LEU A 378 -16.54 15.62 14.52
CA LEU A 378 -15.50 14.63 14.24
C LEU A 378 -14.26 15.27 13.60
N CYS A 379 -14.41 16.29 12.75
CA CYS A 379 -13.29 17.05 12.19
C CYS A 379 -12.55 17.92 13.21
N PHE A 380 -13.21 18.41 14.27
CA PHE A 380 -12.55 19.14 15.37
C PHE A 380 -11.79 18.22 16.33
N THR A 381 -12.15 16.94 16.40
CA THR A 381 -11.55 15.99 17.34
C THR A 381 -10.02 15.78 17.09
N PRO A 382 -9.53 15.61 15.85
CA PRO A 382 -8.10 15.59 15.55
C PRO A 382 -7.35 16.86 15.97
N ILE A 383 -7.99 18.04 15.86
CA ILE A 383 -7.39 19.32 16.25
C ILE A 383 -7.19 19.37 17.77
N LEU A 384 -8.22 19.00 18.53
CA LEU A 384 -8.15 18.89 19.99
C LEU A 384 -7.10 17.86 20.44
N LEU A 385 -7.03 16.72 19.77
CA LEU A 385 -6.06 15.69 20.07
C LEU A 385 -4.63 16.13 19.76
N PHE A 386 -4.41 16.82 18.63
CA PHE A 386 -3.11 17.38 18.29
C PHE A 386 -2.66 18.45 19.30
N LEU A 387 -3.58 19.31 19.76
CA LEU A 387 -3.31 20.26 20.84
C LEU A 387 -2.97 19.55 22.16
N ALA A 388 -3.64 18.44 22.46
CA ALA A 388 -3.32 17.61 23.62
C ALA A 388 -1.93 16.96 23.47
N PHE A 389 -1.60 16.39 22.30
CA PHE A 389 -0.27 15.84 22.03
C PHE A 389 0.82 16.91 22.19
N LEU A 390 0.65 18.09 21.59
CA LEU A 390 1.57 19.22 21.79
C LEU A 390 1.83 19.54 23.27
N PHE A 391 0.82 19.37 24.13
CA PHE A 391 0.92 19.66 25.55
C PHE A 391 1.51 18.51 26.38
N PHE A 392 1.22 17.26 26.02
CA PHE A 392 1.58 16.07 26.81
C PHE A 392 2.83 15.33 26.30
N THR A 393 3.25 15.52 25.05
CA THR A 393 4.45 14.87 24.48
C THR A 393 5.57 15.88 24.25
N THR A 394 6.71 15.64 24.89
CA THR A 394 7.97 16.39 24.73
C THR A 394 8.78 15.96 23.51
N GLN A 395 8.32 14.95 22.76
CA GLN A 395 8.97 14.45 21.55
C GLN A 395 8.60 15.28 20.31
N GLN A 396 9.40 15.15 19.26
CA GLN A 396 9.20 15.79 17.96
C GLN A 396 7.80 15.44 17.41
N ASN A 397 6.91 16.44 17.46
CA ASN A 397 5.52 16.28 17.03
C ASN A 397 5.43 16.39 15.50
N PRO A 398 4.53 15.60 14.87
CA PRO A 398 4.29 15.70 13.44
C PRO A 398 3.83 17.10 13.05
N ARG A 399 4.08 17.51 11.80
CA ARG A 399 3.56 18.79 11.31
C ARG A 399 2.04 18.77 11.35
N PHE A 400 1.43 19.74 12.05
CA PHE A 400 -0.03 19.85 12.19
C PHE A 400 -0.78 19.70 10.87
N GLY A 401 -0.33 20.42 9.83
CA GLY A 401 -0.99 20.39 8.52
C GLY A 401 -0.94 19.01 7.87
N THR A 402 0.17 18.29 8.04
CA THR A 402 0.33 16.95 7.48
C THR A 402 -0.49 15.92 8.23
N PHE A 403 -0.43 15.94 9.56
CA PHE A 403 -1.24 15.08 10.42
C PHE A 403 -2.73 15.24 10.14
N LEU A 404 -3.22 16.48 10.10
CA LEU A 404 -4.61 16.78 9.81
C LEU A 404 -5.00 16.31 8.40
N PHE A 405 -4.16 16.55 7.40
CA PHE A 405 -4.42 16.13 6.02
C PHE A 405 -4.52 14.62 5.90
N VAL A 406 -3.55 13.87 6.44
CA VAL A 406 -3.54 12.41 6.41
C VAL A 406 -4.78 11.85 7.13
N THR A 407 -5.05 12.29 8.35
CA THR A 407 -6.21 11.81 9.12
C THR A 407 -7.53 12.11 8.42
N VAL A 408 -7.70 13.29 7.82
CA VAL A 408 -8.91 13.63 7.05
C VAL A 408 -9.05 12.74 5.81
N VAL A 409 -7.97 12.51 5.06
CA VAL A 409 -7.97 11.61 3.90
C VAL A 409 -8.29 10.18 4.32
N CYS A 410 -7.63 9.65 5.37
CA CYS A 410 -7.90 8.33 5.94
C CYS A 410 -9.38 8.19 6.37
N TYR A 411 -9.95 9.21 6.99
CA TYR A 411 -11.34 9.22 7.42
C TYR A 411 -12.32 9.24 6.24
N ILE A 412 -12.07 10.05 5.20
CA ILE A 412 -12.89 10.08 3.98
C ILE A 412 -12.87 8.72 3.29
N VAL A 413 -11.68 8.15 3.12
CA VAL A 413 -11.47 6.82 2.52
C VAL A 413 -12.18 5.73 3.34
N ALA A 414 -12.07 5.77 4.66
CA ALA A 414 -12.75 4.82 5.56
C ALA A 414 -14.28 4.92 5.43
N ASN A 415 -14.86 6.12 5.30
CA ASN A 415 -16.29 6.30 5.03
C ASN A 415 -16.68 5.66 3.69
N GLY A 416 -15.90 5.92 2.63
CA GLY A 416 -16.12 5.33 1.31
C GLY A 416 -16.10 3.80 1.33
N PHE A 417 -15.09 3.20 1.97
CA PHE A 417 -15.02 1.74 2.12
C PHE A 417 -16.14 1.18 2.99
N THR A 418 -16.51 1.85 4.08
CA THR A 418 -17.62 1.39 4.94
C THR A 418 -18.95 1.38 4.17
N ILE A 419 -19.21 2.42 3.37
CA ILE A 419 -20.38 2.49 2.48
C ILE A 419 -20.33 1.37 1.44
N LEU A 420 -19.19 1.15 0.80
CA LEU A 420 -19.00 0.10 -0.21
C LEU A 420 -19.24 -1.30 0.37
N VAL A 421 -18.67 -1.60 1.54
CA VAL A 421 -18.86 -2.88 2.26
C VAL A 421 -20.31 -3.06 2.68
N THR A 422 -20.97 -1.99 3.14
CA THR A 422 -22.39 -2.00 3.52
C THR A 422 -23.29 -2.27 2.32
N LEU A 423 -23.07 -1.58 1.20
CA LEU A 423 -23.88 -1.75 -0.02
C LEU A 423 -23.67 -3.13 -0.65
N SER A 424 -22.41 -3.56 -0.79
CA SER A 424 -22.08 -4.88 -1.36
C SER A 424 -22.66 -6.02 -0.53
N SER A 425 -22.52 -6.00 0.79
CA SER A 425 -23.09 -7.02 1.67
C SER A 425 -24.62 -7.00 1.65
N LYS A 426 -25.26 -5.82 1.63
CA LYS A 426 -26.72 -5.70 1.47
C LYS A 426 -27.16 -6.31 0.15
N LEU A 427 -26.51 -5.94 -0.97
CA LEU A 427 -26.82 -6.47 -2.30
C LEU A 427 -26.71 -8.01 -2.34
N ILE A 428 -25.62 -8.57 -1.82
CA ILE A 428 -25.40 -10.03 -1.78
C ILE A 428 -26.53 -10.72 -0.99
N LEU A 429 -26.89 -10.21 0.19
CA LEU A 429 -27.95 -10.80 1.01
C LEU A 429 -29.33 -10.70 0.34
N TYR A 430 -29.63 -9.59 -0.34
CA TYR A 430 -30.87 -9.42 -1.10
C TYR A 430 -30.96 -10.35 -2.29
N VAL A 431 -29.91 -10.44 -3.12
CA VAL A 431 -29.87 -11.37 -4.26
C VAL A 431 -30.03 -12.80 -3.79
N ALA A 432 -29.30 -13.20 -2.73
CA ALA A 432 -29.42 -14.53 -2.15
C ALA A 432 -30.84 -14.80 -1.63
N ALA A 433 -31.47 -13.84 -0.95
CA ALA A 433 -32.82 -13.99 -0.41
C ALA A 433 -33.89 -14.08 -1.51
N ILE A 434 -33.76 -13.29 -2.58
CA ILE A 434 -34.64 -13.36 -3.76
C ILE A 434 -34.51 -14.73 -4.42
N LEU A 435 -33.27 -15.18 -4.70
CA LEU A 435 -33.01 -16.50 -5.28
C LEU A 435 -33.58 -17.62 -4.42
N HIS A 436 -33.39 -17.55 -3.11
CA HIS A 436 -33.89 -18.56 -2.17
C HIS A 436 -35.43 -18.60 -2.12
N VAL A 437 -36.10 -17.45 -2.05
CA VAL A 437 -37.57 -17.38 -2.07
C VAL A 437 -38.13 -17.83 -3.41
N PHE A 438 -37.50 -17.45 -4.53
CA PHE A 438 -37.89 -17.87 -5.87
C PHE A 438 -37.73 -19.38 -6.06
N ALA A 439 -36.57 -19.93 -5.69
CA ALA A 439 -36.31 -21.37 -5.74
C ALA A 439 -37.32 -22.14 -4.88
N LYS A 440 -37.57 -21.67 -3.64
CA LYS A 440 -38.56 -22.27 -2.74
C LYS A 440 -39.97 -22.27 -3.35
N ARG A 441 -40.41 -21.17 -3.94
CA ARG A 441 -41.73 -21.06 -4.59
C ARG A 441 -41.84 -21.93 -5.83
N ARG A 442 -40.82 -21.91 -6.69
CA ARG A 442 -40.77 -22.75 -7.90
C ARG A 442 -40.80 -24.23 -7.54
N TRP A 443 -40.13 -24.59 -6.46
CA TRP A 443 -40.10 -25.94 -5.91
C TRP A 443 -41.46 -26.35 -5.32
N GLN A 444 -42.10 -25.50 -4.52
CA GLN A 444 -43.46 -25.75 -4.00
C GLN A 444 -44.48 -25.92 -5.13
N SER A 445 -44.42 -25.08 -6.17
CA SER A 445 -45.26 -25.22 -7.36
C SER A 445 -45.00 -26.51 -8.15
N TRP A 446 -43.79 -27.08 -8.06
CA TRP A 446 -43.49 -28.37 -8.68
C TRP A 446 -44.02 -29.53 -7.83
N GLU A 447 -43.96 -29.42 -6.51
CA GLU A 447 -44.53 -30.38 -5.56
C GLU A 447 -46.06 -30.48 -5.70
N ASP A 448 -46.75 -29.34 -5.89
CA ASP A 448 -48.20 -29.30 -6.12
C ASP A 448 -48.62 -29.86 -7.50
N GLY A 449 -47.71 -29.87 -8.48
CA GLY A 449 -47.98 -30.33 -9.85
C GLY A 449 -47.50 -31.74 -10.18
N ALA A 450 -46.63 -32.35 -9.37
CA ALA A 450 -46.00 -33.64 -9.67
C ALA A 450 -46.46 -34.73 -8.69
N HIS A 451 -47.36 -35.61 -9.12
CA HIS A 451 -47.71 -36.87 -8.42
C HIS A 451 -46.59 -37.94 -8.47
N SER A 452 -45.31 -37.55 -8.55
CA SER A 452 -44.22 -38.52 -8.68
C SER A 452 -43.66 -38.94 -7.31
N PRO A 453 -43.63 -40.25 -6.97
CA PRO A 453 -43.12 -40.74 -5.69
C PRO A 453 -41.60 -40.54 -5.56
N LEU A 454 -40.89 -40.42 -6.68
CA LEU A 454 -39.43 -40.28 -6.75
C LEU A 454 -38.96 -38.87 -6.32
N VAL A 455 -39.71 -37.83 -6.68
CA VAL A 455 -39.49 -36.45 -6.17
C VAL A 455 -39.84 -36.36 -4.68
N ARG A 456 -40.88 -37.07 -4.23
CA ARG A 456 -41.27 -37.15 -2.81
C ARG A 456 -40.21 -37.86 -1.95
N GLN A 457 -39.52 -38.85 -2.50
CA GLN A 457 -38.44 -39.59 -1.83
C GLN A 457 -37.12 -38.79 -1.80
N PHE A 458 -36.81 -38.04 -2.85
CA PHE A 458 -35.72 -37.05 -2.84
C PHE A 458 -36.00 -35.91 -1.86
N LEU A 459 -37.26 -35.48 -1.74
CA LEU A 459 -37.73 -34.53 -0.73
C LEU A 459 -37.58 -35.07 0.68
N ALA A 460 -37.93 -36.34 0.93
CA ALA A 460 -37.69 -36.98 2.21
C ALA A 460 -36.19 -37.00 2.59
N PHE A 461 -35.28 -37.11 1.61
CA PHE A 461 -33.84 -37.09 1.83
C PHE A 461 -33.29 -35.67 2.08
N SER A 462 -33.74 -34.66 1.33
CA SER A 462 -33.39 -33.24 1.53
C SER A 462 -34.00 -32.62 2.79
N PHE A 463 -35.21 -33.05 3.19
CA PHE A 463 -35.84 -32.66 4.46
C PHE A 463 -35.40 -33.52 5.65
N SER A 464 -34.79 -34.70 5.43
CA SER A 464 -34.17 -35.52 6.50
C SER A 464 -33.06 -34.74 7.22
N PHE A 465 -32.33 -33.90 6.47
CA PHE A 465 -31.36 -32.96 7.08
C PHE A 465 -32.01 -31.89 7.96
N GLN A 466 -33.30 -31.55 7.77
CA GLN A 466 -34.05 -30.65 8.65
C GLN A 466 -34.79 -31.36 9.79
N SER A 467 -35.00 -32.68 9.72
CA SER A 467 -35.72 -33.48 10.72
C SER A 467 -34.82 -34.26 11.69
N LEU A 468 -33.49 -34.25 11.49
CA LEU A 468 -32.53 -34.71 12.48
C LEU A 468 -32.83 -34.03 13.82
N LYS A 469 -33.05 -34.82 14.87
CA LYS A 469 -33.32 -34.38 16.26
C LYS A 469 -32.31 -33.33 16.76
N ILE A 470 -31.11 -33.33 16.18
CA ILE A 470 -30.02 -32.36 16.36
C ILE A 470 -30.41 -30.96 15.82
N VAL A 471 -31.05 -30.84 14.66
CA VAL A 471 -31.53 -29.57 14.08
C VAL A 471 -32.73 -29.01 14.86
N GLN A 472 -33.59 -29.87 15.41
CA GLN A 472 -34.65 -29.44 16.34
C GLN A 472 -34.13 -29.06 17.74
N MET A 473 -33.11 -29.73 18.28
CA MET A 473 -32.44 -29.32 19.52
C MET A 473 -31.66 -28.01 19.35
N ILE A 474 -31.01 -27.82 18.20
CA ILE A 474 -30.35 -26.56 17.82
C ILE A 474 -31.40 -25.44 17.72
N LYS A 475 -32.59 -25.68 17.15
CA LYS A 475 -33.65 -24.67 16.99
C LYS A 475 -34.13 -24.02 18.32
N ASN A 476 -34.05 -24.72 19.45
CA ASN A 476 -34.47 -24.17 20.75
C ASN A 476 -33.36 -23.43 21.52
N ASN A 477 -32.08 -23.65 21.19
CA ASN A 477 -30.91 -23.03 21.86
C ASN A 477 -29.76 -22.69 20.88
N THR A 478 -30.07 -22.21 19.67
CA THR A 478 -29.11 -21.96 18.57
C THR A 478 -27.94 -21.09 19.02
N ASN A 479 -28.23 -20.02 19.76
CA ASN A 479 -27.22 -19.04 20.17
C ASN A 479 -26.25 -19.61 21.21
N ILE A 480 -26.68 -20.56 22.04
CA ILE A 480 -25.83 -21.22 23.04
C ILE A 480 -24.88 -22.21 22.35
N ALA A 481 -25.37 -22.99 21.40
CA ALA A 481 -24.54 -23.91 20.62
C ALA A 481 -23.47 -23.16 19.80
N VAL A 482 -23.87 -22.05 19.14
CA VAL A 482 -22.93 -21.16 18.44
C VAL A 482 -21.94 -20.54 19.43
N ALA A 483 -22.37 -20.13 20.64
CA ALA A 483 -21.47 -19.62 21.67
C ALA A 483 -20.39 -20.65 22.05
N PHE A 484 -20.78 -21.88 22.38
CA PHE A 484 -19.82 -22.93 22.76
C PHE A 484 -18.84 -23.24 21.62
N ALA A 485 -19.33 -23.36 20.39
CA ALA A 485 -18.46 -23.62 19.23
C ALA A 485 -17.48 -22.46 18.98
N THR A 486 -17.98 -21.21 18.96
CA THR A 486 -17.14 -20.03 18.72
C THR A 486 -16.11 -19.82 19.83
N ILE A 487 -16.50 -19.93 21.12
CA ILE A 487 -15.60 -19.79 22.25
C ILE A 487 -14.51 -20.87 22.21
N THR A 488 -14.87 -22.11 21.91
CA THR A 488 -13.90 -23.22 21.77
C THR A 488 -12.90 -22.92 20.65
N LEU A 489 -13.37 -22.48 19.48
CA LEU A 489 -12.50 -22.14 18.35
C LEU A 489 -11.57 -20.97 18.65
N VAL A 490 -12.03 -19.94 19.36
CA VAL A 490 -11.20 -18.79 19.76
C VAL A 490 -10.14 -19.16 20.80
N CYS A 491 -10.46 -20.07 21.73
CA CYS A 491 -9.54 -20.46 22.79
C CYS A 491 -8.51 -21.49 22.32
N PHE A 492 -8.89 -22.42 21.45
CA PHE A 492 -8.05 -23.58 21.13
C PHE A 492 -7.53 -23.61 19.69
N VAL A 493 -8.12 -22.86 18.76
CA VAL A 493 -7.74 -22.91 17.34
C VAL A 493 -7.17 -21.56 16.89
N HIS A 494 -8.04 -20.57 16.63
CA HIS A 494 -7.63 -19.23 16.22
C HIS A 494 -8.81 -18.25 16.34
N PRO A 495 -8.61 -17.03 16.88
CA PRO A 495 -9.66 -16.01 17.00
C PRO A 495 -10.45 -15.74 15.71
N ALA A 496 -9.76 -15.63 14.56
CA ALA A 496 -10.39 -15.40 13.27
C ALA A 496 -11.41 -16.48 12.86
N ILE A 497 -11.17 -17.75 13.23
CA ILE A 497 -12.05 -18.86 12.86
C ILE A 497 -13.33 -18.82 13.71
N GLY A 498 -13.18 -18.56 15.01
CA GLY A 498 -14.33 -18.39 15.90
C GLY A 498 -15.19 -17.18 15.53
N LEU A 499 -14.57 -16.04 15.21
CA LEU A 499 -15.28 -14.86 14.71
C LEU A 499 -15.91 -15.10 13.33
N GLY A 500 -15.26 -15.88 12.46
CA GLY A 500 -15.83 -16.29 11.17
C GLY A 500 -17.10 -17.13 11.31
N LEU A 501 -17.14 -18.06 12.28
CA LEU A 501 -18.34 -18.85 12.57
C LEU A 501 -19.47 -17.98 13.14
N LEU A 502 -19.14 -16.99 13.98
CA LEU A 502 -20.09 -15.99 14.46
C LEU A 502 -20.65 -15.15 13.30
N LEU A 503 -19.80 -14.71 12.37
CA LEU A 503 -20.20 -13.95 11.19
C LEU A 503 -21.17 -14.76 10.32
N LEU A 504 -20.90 -16.04 10.09
CA LEU A 504 -21.78 -16.93 9.34
C LEU A 504 -23.16 -17.05 10.01
N SER A 505 -23.19 -17.15 11.34
CA SER A 505 -24.43 -17.15 12.11
C SER A 505 -25.21 -15.85 11.92
N HIS A 506 -24.55 -14.69 12.01
CA HIS A 506 -25.17 -13.38 11.75
C HIS A 506 -25.73 -13.27 10.34
N SER A 507 -24.97 -13.69 9.32
CA SER A 507 -25.41 -13.68 7.93
C SER A 507 -26.63 -14.59 7.72
N PHE A 508 -26.64 -15.78 8.30
CA PHE A 508 -27.79 -16.69 8.23
C PHE A 508 -29.04 -16.10 8.88
N HIS A 509 -28.88 -15.48 10.05
CA HIS A 509 -29.97 -14.82 10.78
C HIS A 509 -30.52 -13.58 10.06
N ALA A 510 -29.66 -12.78 9.41
CA ALA A 510 -30.07 -11.65 8.58
C ALA A 510 -30.79 -12.15 7.31
N HIS A 511 -30.23 -13.16 6.64
CA HIS A 511 -30.84 -13.79 5.46
C HIS A 511 -32.23 -14.37 5.78
N SER A 512 -32.40 -15.04 6.91
CA SER A 512 -33.70 -15.60 7.33
C SER A 512 -34.77 -14.53 7.56
N ALA A 513 -34.40 -13.38 8.17
CA ALA A 513 -35.30 -12.24 8.33
C ALA A 513 -35.71 -11.66 6.97
N LEU A 514 -34.75 -11.52 6.06
CA LEU A 514 -35.00 -11.00 4.71
C LEU A 514 -35.85 -11.93 3.85
N CYS A 515 -35.64 -13.25 3.92
CA CYS A 515 -36.52 -14.23 3.27
C CYS A 515 -37.94 -14.19 3.83
N SER A 516 -38.09 -13.95 5.13
CA SER A 516 -39.41 -13.82 5.77
C SER A 516 -40.13 -12.55 5.31
N PHE A 517 -39.41 -11.43 5.20
CA PHE A 517 -39.89 -10.18 4.62
C PHE A 517 -40.33 -10.36 3.15
N LEU A 518 -39.44 -10.86 2.29
CA LEU A 518 -39.75 -11.06 0.86
C LEU A 518 -40.88 -12.06 0.66
N GLY A 519 -40.88 -13.17 1.42
CA GLY A 519 -41.94 -14.17 1.38
C GLY A 519 -43.32 -13.57 1.73
N ALA A 520 -43.39 -12.73 2.77
CA ALA A 520 -44.61 -12.03 3.16
C ALA A 520 -45.02 -10.97 2.14
N SER A 521 -44.07 -10.16 1.65
CA SER A 521 -44.30 -9.13 0.63
C SER A 521 -44.85 -9.72 -0.66
N PHE A 522 -44.19 -10.74 -1.21
CA PHE A 522 -44.67 -11.40 -2.42
C PHE A 522 -46.01 -12.13 -2.23
N ARG A 523 -46.35 -12.58 -1.01
CA ARG A 523 -47.68 -13.16 -0.71
C ARG A 523 -48.74 -12.07 -0.70
N ASN A 524 -48.44 -10.91 -0.13
CA ASN A 524 -49.32 -9.74 -0.15
C ASN A 524 -49.55 -9.24 -1.58
N ILE A 525 -48.52 -9.18 -2.42
CA ILE A 525 -48.64 -8.82 -3.85
C ILE A 525 -49.53 -9.82 -4.59
N ALA A 526 -49.36 -11.13 -4.35
CA ALA A 526 -50.22 -12.16 -4.93
C ALA A 526 -51.69 -11.99 -4.49
N GLN A 527 -51.95 -11.83 -3.18
CA GLN A 527 -53.28 -11.59 -2.64
C GLN A 527 -53.93 -10.32 -3.18
N LYS A 528 -53.16 -9.22 -3.33
CA LYS A 528 -53.64 -7.97 -3.91
C LYS A 528 -53.99 -8.14 -5.39
N LYS A 529 -53.21 -8.93 -6.14
CA LYS A 529 -53.49 -9.27 -7.53
C LYS A 529 -54.75 -10.13 -7.67
N ASP A 530 -54.95 -11.10 -6.78
CA ASP A 530 -56.14 -11.95 -6.75
C ASP A 530 -57.40 -11.16 -6.34
N LEU A 531 -57.27 -10.23 -5.39
CA LEU A 531 -58.34 -9.31 -4.99
C LEU A 531 -58.71 -8.33 -6.11
N TYR A 532 -57.73 -7.82 -6.86
CA TYR A 532 -57.98 -6.99 -8.04
C TYR A 532 -58.67 -7.79 -9.14
N LYS A 533 -58.24 -9.04 -9.40
CA LYS A 533 -58.86 -9.93 -10.38
C LYS A 533 -60.31 -10.26 -10.02
N SER A 534 -60.57 -10.56 -8.73
CA SER A 534 -61.92 -10.77 -8.20
C SER A 534 -62.81 -9.52 -8.27
N LYS A 535 -62.26 -8.32 -8.05
CA LYS A 535 -63.00 -7.06 -8.24
C LYS A 535 -63.30 -6.74 -9.71
N MET A 536 -62.42 -7.17 -10.61
CA MET A 536 -62.53 -6.95 -12.06
C MET A 536 -63.57 -7.90 -12.70
N ASP A 537 -63.71 -9.12 -12.17
CA ASP A 537 -64.79 -10.06 -12.55
C ASP A 537 -66.18 -9.62 -12.05
N ASN A 538 -66.24 -8.75 -11.03
CA ASN A 538 -67.50 -8.27 -10.45
C ASN A 538 -67.98 -6.90 -10.98
N ASN A 539 -67.18 -6.18 -11.80
CA ASN A 539 -67.61 -4.94 -12.45
C ASN A 539 -66.70 -4.58 -13.65
N PRO A 540 -67.20 -4.66 -14.91
CA PRO A 540 -66.36 -4.45 -16.10
C PRO A 540 -66.10 -2.97 -16.46
N ILE A 541 -66.59 -1.98 -15.69
CA ILE A 541 -66.55 -0.55 -16.06
C ILE A 541 -65.55 0.27 -15.22
N LEU A 542 -64.32 -0.22 -15.05
CA LEU A 542 -63.23 0.64 -14.55
C LEU A 542 -61.91 0.32 -15.23
N GLN A 543 -61.94 0.38 -16.56
CA GLN A 543 -60.78 0.24 -17.42
C GLN A 543 -60.23 1.62 -17.78
N SER A 544 -59.57 2.32 -16.83
CA SER A 544 -58.59 3.33 -17.22
C SER A 544 -57.57 3.64 -16.11
N LYS A 545 -56.29 3.58 -16.51
CA LYS A 545 -55.07 4.01 -15.79
C LYS A 545 -54.67 3.25 -14.52
N SER A 546 -53.93 2.16 -14.69
CA SER A 546 -52.79 1.88 -13.81
C SER A 546 -51.70 1.10 -14.56
N LYS A 547 -50.53 1.71 -14.75
CA LYS A 547 -49.32 1.03 -15.23
C LYS A 547 -48.88 -0.05 -14.21
N PRO A 548 -48.25 -1.14 -14.65
CA PRO A 548 -47.81 -2.21 -13.76
C PRO A 548 -46.38 -1.92 -13.26
N ASP A 549 -46.21 -1.01 -12.30
CA ASP A 549 -44.92 -0.84 -11.61
C ASP A 549 -44.81 -1.80 -10.41
N GLY A 550 -44.73 -3.10 -10.72
CA GLY A 550 -44.53 -4.17 -9.72
C GLY A 550 -43.12 -4.21 -9.12
N LEU A 551 -42.17 -3.45 -9.69
CA LEU A 551 -40.79 -3.37 -9.22
C LEU A 551 -40.57 -2.24 -8.20
N GLU A 552 -41.31 -1.13 -8.31
CA GLU A 552 -41.21 -0.02 -7.33
C GLU A 552 -41.75 -0.41 -5.95
N GLN A 553 -42.68 -1.38 -5.88
CA GLN A 553 -43.22 -1.86 -4.60
C GLN A 553 -42.27 -2.83 -3.84
N LEU A 554 -41.14 -3.20 -4.44
CA LEU A 554 -40.09 -4.03 -3.83
C LEU A 554 -38.92 -3.19 -3.28
N LEU A 555 -38.91 -1.88 -3.55
CA LEU A 555 -37.94 -0.93 -3.01
C LEU A 555 -38.62 -0.09 -1.90
N PRO A 556 -37.92 0.20 -0.79
CA PRO A 556 -38.50 0.99 0.29
C PRO A 556 -38.72 2.42 -0.20
N MET A 557 -39.97 2.89 -0.18
CA MET A 557 -40.33 4.29 -0.42
C MET A 557 -40.76 4.94 0.91
N ASP A 558 -40.43 6.22 1.07
CA ASP A 558 -40.42 7.01 2.31
C ASP A 558 -41.65 6.91 3.24
N ASP A 559 -41.33 7.02 4.53
CA ASP A 559 -42.19 6.88 5.70
C ASP A 559 -43.38 7.87 5.76
N SER A 560 -44.59 7.32 5.94
CA SER A 560 -45.75 8.05 6.46
C SER A 560 -45.86 7.83 7.99
N PRO A 561 -45.90 8.87 8.85
CA PRO A 561 -45.69 8.72 10.30
C PRO A 561 -46.85 8.11 11.10
N THR A 562 -47.95 7.71 10.46
CA THR A 562 -49.22 7.40 11.17
C THR A 562 -49.81 6.01 10.91
N ALA A 563 -49.10 5.12 10.21
CA ALA A 563 -49.60 3.76 9.95
C ALA A 563 -49.16 2.77 11.04
N ALA A 564 -50.07 1.89 11.47
CA ALA A 564 -49.76 0.78 12.38
C ALA A 564 -48.68 -0.12 11.76
N LYS A 565 -47.61 -0.37 12.51
CA LYS A 565 -46.40 -1.09 12.07
C LYS A 565 -46.73 -2.49 11.55
N SER A 566 -46.45 -2.75 10.28
CA SER A 566 -46.80 -4.03 9.65
C SER A 566 -45.77 -5.13 10.01
N PHE A 567 -46.18 -6.41 9.89
CA PHE A 567 -45.27 -7.55 10.09
C PHE A 567 -44.05 -7.46 9.15
N THR A 568 -44.23 -6.98 7.92
CA THR A 568 -43.14 -6.77 6.96
C THR A 568 -42.14 -5.73 7.44
N ASP A 569 -42.59 -4.59 7.96
CA ASP A 569 -41.70 -3.52 8.45
C ASP A 569 -40.88 -4.02 9.66
N SER A 570 -41.51 -4.82 10.51
CA SER A 570 -40.83 -5.43 11.67
C SER A 570 -39.71 -6.40 11.27
N GLN A 571 -39.85 -7.15 10.18
CA GLN A 571 -38.81 -8.07 9.70
C GLN A 571 -37.66 -7.30 9.02
N LEU A 572 -37.97 -6.20 8.35
CA LEU A 572 -36.97 -5.33 7.72
C LEU A 572 -36.12 -4.60 8.76
N GLU A 573 -36.72 -4.10 9.84
CA GLU A 573 -35.97 -3.50 10.95
C GLU A 573 -35.04 -4.50 11.65
N VAL A 574 -35.50 -5.74 11.84
CA VAL A 574 -34.67 -6.82 12.40
C VAL A 574 -33.49 -7.14 11.48
N PHE A 575 -33.70 -7.10 10.16
CA PHE A 575 -32.63 -7.23 9.19
C PHE A 575 -31.63 -6.07 9.31
N ASP A 576 -32.09 -4.81 9.32
CA ASP A 576 -31.23 -3.63 9.36
C ASP A 576 -30.38 -3.55 10.64
N CYS A 577 -30.94 -3.96 11.79
CA CYS A 577 -30.19 -4.06 13.05
C CYS A 577 -29.12 -5.17 13.01
N ARG A 578 -29.48 -6.36 12.49
CA ARG A 578 -28.53 -7.48 12.37
C ARG A 578 -27.44 -7.22 11.34
N HIS A 579 -27.77 -6.50 10.26
CA HIS A 579 -26.82 -6.12 9.23
C HIS A 579 -25.74 -5.21 9.79
N GLY A 580 -26.09 -4.19 10.59
CA GLY A 580 -25.09 -3.32 11.26
C GLY A 580 -24.12 -4.09 12.15
N ILE A 581 -24.63 -5.03 12.97
CA ILE A 581 -23.80 -5.88 13.84
C ILE A 581 -22.91 -6.82 13.01
N MET A 582 -23.44 -7.38 11.92
CA MET A 582 -22.68 -8.23 10.99
C MET A 582 -21.50 -7.46 10.37
N ILE A 583 -21.69 -6.19 9.96
CA ILE A 583 -20.61 -5.35 9.42
C ILE A 583 -19.52 -5.10 10.47
N LEU A 584 -19.90 -4.79 11.71
CA LEU A 584 -18.92 -4.59 12.79
C LEU A 584 -18.06 -5.84 13.02
N HIS A 585 -18.68 -7.03 13.07
CA HIS A 585 -17.98 -8.30 13.28
C HIS A 585 -17.18 -8.73 12.04
N LEU A 586 -17.61 -8.38 10.83
CA LEU A 586 -16.83 -8.57 9.61
C LEU A 586 -15.52 -7.76 9.70
N LEU A 587 -15.60 -6.48 10.06
CA LEU A 587 -14.41 -5.63 10.25
C LEU A 587 -13.49 -6.18 11.34
N ALA A 588 -14.04 -6.63 12.48
CA ALA A 588 -13.28 -7.27 13.54
C ALA A 588 -12.58 -8.56 13.06
N THR A 589 -13.26 -9.37 12.24
CA THR A 589 -12.68 -10.61 11.68
C THR A 589 -11.55 -10.29 10.70
N LEU A 590 -11.71 -9.28 9.85
CA LEU A 590 -10.69 -8.84 8.88
C LEU A 590 -9.38 -8.42 9.56
N MET A 591 -9.43 -7.84 10.75
CA MET A 591 -8.23 -7.50 11.53
C MET A 591 -7.37 -8.71 11.89
N PHE A 592 -7.97 -9.89 12.05
CA PHE A 592 -7.26 -11.12 12.39
C PHE A 592 -6.83 -11.94 11.15
N VAL A 593 -7.16 -11.51 9.93
CA VAL A 593 -6.80 -12.22 8.69
C VAL A 593 -5.29 -12.35 8.50
N PRO A 594 -4.46 -11.31 8.69
CA PRO A 594 -3.00 -11.46 8.59
C PRO A 594 -2.46 -12.49 9.59
N SER A 595 -2.98 -12.49 10.83
CA SER A 595 -2.64 -13.48 11.86
C SER A 595 -3.04 -14.89 11.43
N LEU A 596 -4.22 -15.06 10.84
CA LEU A 596 -4.68 -16.35 10.35
C LEU A 596 -3.79 -16.88 9.22
N ILE A 597 -3.39 -16.02 8.27
CA ILE A 597 -2.47 -16.40 7.18
C ILE A 597 -1.12 -16.84 7.75
N ALA A 598 -0.56 -16.07 8.69
CA ALA A 598 0.70 -16.42 9.35
C ALA A 598 0.59 -17.72 10.15
N TRP A 599 -0.56 -17.98 10.79
CA TRP A 599 -0.85 -19.23 11.48
C TRP A 599 -0.90 -20.41 10.50
N ILE A 600 -1.61 -20.27 9.37
CA ILE A 600 -1.68 -21.30 8.32
C ILE A 600 -0.28 -21.64 7.77
N GLN A 601 0.54 -20.63 7.50
CA GLN A 601 1.91 -20.81 7.00
C GLN A 601 2.82 -21.56 7.99
N ARG A 602 2.50 -21.56 9.28
CA ARG A 602 3.26 -22.25 10.33
C ARG A 602 2.69 -23.62 10.70
N ILE A 603 1.61 -24.06 10.06
CA ILE A 603 1.05 -25.41 10.28
C ILE A 603 2.11 -26.44 9.89
N GLY A 604 2.72 -27.08 10.90
CA GLY A 604 3.75 -28.11 10.72
C GLY A 604 5.05 -27.87 11.48
N VAL A 605 5.33 -26.65 11.96
CA VAL A 605 6.59 -26.31 12.69
C VAL A 605 6.39 -26.25 14.21
N GLY A 606 5.14 -26.45 14.68
CA GLY A 606 4.75 -26.49 16.10
C GLY A 606 3.54 -25.60 16.36
N GLN A 607 2.52 -26.14 17.04
CA GLN A 607 1.34 -25.36 17.42
C GLN A 607 1.56 -24.71 18.79
N ARG A 608 1.36 -23.39 18.88
CA ARG A 608 1.20 -22.69 20.15
C ARG A 608 -0.26 -22.23 20.23
N PHE A 609 -0.89 -22.46 21.37
CA PHE A 609 -2.24 -21.96 21.62
C PHE A 609 -2.28 -20.43 21.56
N PRO A 610 -3.42 -19.84 21.17
CA PRO A 610 -3.64 -18.40 21.29
C PRO A 610 -3.36 -17.90 22.72
N TRP A 611 -2.87 -16.66 22.84
CA TRP A 611 -2.57 -16.10 24.15
C TRP A 611 -3.86 -15.86 24.94
N PHE A 612 -3.86 -16.18 26.24
CA PHE A 612 -5.08 -16.20 27.06
C PHE A 612 -5.82 -14.84 27.06
N VAL A 613 -5.09 -13.73 27.07
CA VAL A 613 -5.68 -12.38 27.05
C VAL A 613 -6.38 -12.10 25.73
N ASP A 614 -5.79 -12.50 24.60
CA ASP A 614 -6.38 -12.33 23.27
C ASP A 614 -7.65 -13.17 23.15
N SER A 615 -7.62 -14.41 23.64
CA SER A 615 -8.81 -15.26 23.71
C SER A 615 -9.89 -14.64 24.58
N ALA A 616 -9.57 -14.09 25.76
CA ALA A 616 -10.55 -13.44 26.64
C ALA A 616 -11.20 -12.21 25.99
N LEU A 617 -10.41 -11.38 25.31
CA LEU A 617 -10.93 -10.22 24.58
C LEU A 617 -11.83 -10.65 23.42
N CYS A 618 -11.44 -11.65 22.65
CA CYS A 618 -12.25 -12.20 21.57
C CYS A 618 -13.53 -12.88 22.07
N VAL A 619 -13.51 -13.50 23.26
CA VAL A 619 -14.75 -13.97 23.92
C VAL A 619 -15.67 -12.80 24.24
N GLY A 620 -15.13 -11.66 24.72
CA GLY A 620 -15.90 -10.43 24.89
C GLY A 620 -16.56 -9.96 23.58
N VAL A 621 -15.83 -9.97 22.47
CA VAL A 621 -16.38 -9.64 21.13
C VAL A 621 -17.47 -10.64 20.71
N ILE A 622 -17.30 -11.93 20.98
CA ILE A 622 -18.34 -12.93 20.69
C ILE A 622 -19.61 -12.69 21.52
N LEU A 623 -19.45 -12.38 22.81
CA LEU A 623 -20.55 -12.03 23.69
C LEU A 623 -21.31 -10.80 23.17
N HIS A 624 -20.59 -9.80 22.66
CA HIS A 624 -21.18 -8.64 22.01
C HIS A 624 -22.09 -9.04 20.84
N GLY A 625 -21.62 -9.86 19.89
CA GLY A 625 -22.43 -10.31 18.76
C GLY A 625 -23.64 -11.15 19.17
N LEU A 626 -23.47 -12.11 20.08
CA LEU A 626 -24.54 -13.02 20.50
C LEU A 626 -25.64 -12.34 21.33
N LEU A 627 -25.26 -11.36 22.15
CA LEU A 627 -26.19 -10.67 23.05
C LEU A 627 -26.76 -9.38 22.46
N GLY A 628 -25.97 -8.69 21.63
CA GLY A 628 -26.41 -7.49 20.91
C GLY A 628 -27.39 -7.77 19.76
N SER A 629 -27.44 -9.01 19.25
CA SER A 629 -28.26 -9.40 18.09
C SER A 629 -29.74 -9.71 18.41
N GLN A 630 -30.18 -9.59 19.67
CA GLN A 630 -31.57 -9.83 20.08
C GLN A 630 -32.30 -8.52 20.38
N PRO A 631 -33.13 -8.00 19.45
CA PRO A 631 -34.01 -6.84 19.70
C PRO A 631 -35.14 -7.13 20.71
N THR A 632 -35.32 -8.39 21.11
CA THR A 632 -36.39 -8.81 22.04
C THR A 632 -36.01 -8.72 23.52
N ALA A 633 -34.72 -8.57 23.83
CA ALA A 633 -34.29 -8.27 25.19
C ALA A 633 -34.49 -6.77 25.41
N SER A 634 -35.22 -6.40 26.47
CA SER A 634 -35.22 -5.04 27.00
C SER A 634 -33.77 -4.59 27.15
N PHE A 635 -33.31 -3.71 26.26
CA PHE A 635 -31.93 -3.26 26.27
C PHE A 635 -31.69 -2.52 27.59
N ILE A 636 -30.93 -3.20 28.44
CA ILE A 636 -30.03 -2.75 29.49
C ILE A 636 -30.08 -1.23 29.70
N SER A 637 -30.88 -0.81 30.67
CA SER A 637 -30.69 0.46 31.34
C SER A 637 -30.03 0.20 32.69
N PHE A 638 -28.78 0.66 32.84
CA PHE A 638 -28.13 0.67 34.16
C PHE A 638 -28.39 2.00 34.85
N LYS A 639 -28.75 1.93 36.14
CA LYS A 639 -28.74 3.09 37.03
C LYS A 639 -27.31 3.31 37.53
N LEU A 640 -26.69 4.45 37.21
CA LEU A 640 -25.41 4.82 37.82
C LEU A 640 -25.60 5.00 39.34
N PRO A 641 -24.71 4.45 40.19
CA PRO A 641 -24.76 4.72 41.62
C PRO A 641 -24.47 6.22 41.87
N GLY A 642 -25.37 6.89 42.60
CA GLY A 642 -25.15 8.26 43.10
C GLY A 642 -25.86 9.40 42.35
N ARG A 643 -26.53 9.17 41.21
CA ARG A 643 -27.31 10.22 40.51
C ARG A 643 -28.72 9.72 40.19
N ARG A 644 -29.75 10.42 40.71
CA ARG A 644 -31.17 10.09 40.52
C ARG A 644 -31.49 9.75 39.04
N GLY A 645 -31.75 8.48 38.75
CA GLY A 645 -32.66 8.04 37.69
C GLY A 645 -32.26 8.16 36.22
N ARG A 646 -31.00 8.44 35.86
CA ARG A 646 -30.60 8.45 34.43
C ARG A 646 -30.16 7.06 33.98
N GLU A 647 -30.99 6.43 33.17
CA GLU A 647 -30.74 5.15 32.52
C GLU A 647 -29.70 5.35 31.41
N VAL A 648 -28.57 4.63 31.48
CA VAL A 648 -27.57 4.63 30.41
C VAL A 648 -27.91 3.54 29.42
N GLY A 649 -28.23 3.93 28.18
CA GLY A 649 -28.55 3.03 27.08
C GLY A 649 -27.33 2.51 26.33
N MET A 650 -27.56 1.54 25.44
CA MET A 650 -26.55 1.00 24.52
C MET A 650 -26.02 2.05 23.55
N SER A 651 -26.84 3.04 23.21
CA SER A 651 -26.43 4.18 22.38
C SER A 651 -25.20 4.89 22.97
N PHE A 652 -25.18 5.11 24.29
CA PHE A 652 -24.06 5.75 24.97
C PHE A 652 -22.78 4.88 24.95
N LEU A 653 -22.91 3.56 25.10
CA LEU A 653 -21.78 2.64 25.03
C LEU A 653 -21.16 2.60 23.63
N TYR A 654 -21.99 2.58 22.58
CA TYR A 654 -21.50 2.67 21.20
C TYR A 654 -20.87 4.02 20.88
N LEU A 655 -21.38 5.12 21.44
CA LEU A 655 -20.77 6.45 21.31
C LEU A 655 -19.35 6.49 21.90
N ILE A 656 -19.19 6.02 23.15
CA ILE A 656 -17.86 5.96 23.80
C ILE A 656 -16.93 5.03 23.04
N GLY A 657 -17.41 3.84 22.65
CA GLY A 657 -16.63 2.89 21.86
C GLY A 657 -16.19 3.48 20.52
N GLY A 658 -17.05 4.25 19.87
CA GLY A 658 -16.76 4.98 18.64
C GLY A 658 -15.65 6.02 18.82
N PHE A 659 -15.74 6.87 19.84
CA PHE A 659 -14.68 7.85 20.14
C PHE A 659 -13.36 7.20 20.52
N TYR A 660 -13.38 6.17 21.36
CA TYR A 660 -12.18 5.45 21.74
C TYR A 660 -11.51 4.78 20.54
N SER A 661 -12.30 4.19 19.63
CA SER A 661 -11.81 3.61 18.39
C SER A 661 -11.24 4.68 17.46
N PHE A 662 -11.92 5.83 17.31
CA PHE A 662 -11.45 6.97 16.53
C PHE A 662 -10.09 7.48 17.03
N ILE A 663 -9.95 7.67 18.35
CA ILE A 663 -8.69 8.11 18.96
C ILE A 663 -7.58 7.07 18.82
N SER A 664 -7.90 5.80 19.05
CA SER A 664 -6.93 4.70 18.90
C SER A 664 -6.45 4.53 17.45
N SER A 665 -7.30 4.88 16.48
CA SER A 665 -6.98 4.80 15.04
C SER A 665 -5.96 5.87 14.64
N MET A 666 -6.12 7.11 15.15
CA MET A 666 -5.13 8.18 14.98
C MET A 666 -3.77 7.84 15.59
N ALA A 667 -3.72 6.92 16.55
CA ALA A 667 -2.48 6.38 17.12
C ALA A 667 -1.95 5.13 16.39
N LEU A 668 -2.44 4.82 15.18
CA LEU A 668 -2.12 3.63 14.38
C LEU A 668 -2.29 2.29 15.14
N ALA A 669 -3.14 2.28 16.15
CA ALA A 669 -3.38 1.13 17.04
C ALA A 669 -4.84 0.64 16.96
N PRO A 670 -5.32 0.23 15.76
CA PRO A 670 -6.74 -0.12 15.57
C PRO A 670 -7.15 -1.34 16.42
N TYR A 671 -6.22 -2.22 16.79
CA TYR A 671 -6.48 -3.39 17.64
C TYR A 671 -7.13 -3.01 18.98
N ARG A 672 -6.89 -1.78 19.48
CA ARG A 672 -7.54 -1.27 20.68
C ARG A 672 -9.06 -1.19 20.53
N ALA A 673 -9.60 -1.03 19.31
CA ALA A 673 -11.05 -1.06 19.08
C ALA A 673 -11.69 -2.39 19.53
N LEU A 674 -10.95 -3.50 19.51
CA LEU A 674 -11.39 -4.79 20.06
C LEU A 674 -11.63 -4.72 21.57
N TYR A 675 -10.88 -3.88 22.30
CA TYR A 675 -11.09 -3.69 23.74
C TYR A 675 -12.43 -3.01 24.00
N ALA A 676 -12.78 -1.99 23.20
CA ALA A 676 -14.08 -1.34 23.31
C ALA A 676 -15.22 -2.34 23.03
N MET A 677 -15.13 -3.11 21.94
CA MET A 677 -16.14 -4.13 21.62
C MET A 677 -16.24 -5.21 22.71
N ALA A 678 -15.11 -5.68 23.24
CA ALA A 678 -15.08 -6.67 24.31
C ALA A 678 -15.72 -6.15 25.60
N ILE A 679 -15.40 -4.91 26.00
CA ILE A 679 -16.00 -4.26 27.18
C ILE A 679 -17.52 -4.15 27.02
N ILE A 680 -18.00 -3.70 25.85
CA ILE A 680 -19.44 -3.64 25.56
C ILE A 680 -20.06 -5.04 25.69
N GLY A 681 -19.42 -6.08 25.13
CA GLY A 681 -19.89 -7.47 25.23
C GLY A 681 -19.96 -8.00 26.67
N PHE A 682 -18.93 -7.73 27.49
CA PHE A 682 -18.93 -8.11 28.91
C PHE A 682 -19.99 -7.37 29.71
N ILE A 683 -20.17 -6.07 29.46
CA ILE A 683 -21.25 -5.28 30.07
C ILE A 683 -22.59 -5.91 29.71
N CYS A 684 -22.85 -6.19 28.43
CA CYS A 684 -24.09 -6.83 27.98
C CYS A 684 -24.34 -8.20 28.65
N PHE A 685 -23.29 -9.00 28.79
CA PHE A 685 -23.37 -10.30 29.46
C PHE A 685 -23.71 -10.17 30.94
N ALA A 686 -23.01 -9.28 31.67
CA ALA A 686 -23.28 -9.03 33.07
C ALA A 686 -24.71 -8.52 33.29
N SER A 687 -25.20 -7.61 32.43
CA SER A 687 -26.59 -7.13 32.51
C SER A 687 -27.59 -8.26 32.36
N ARG A 688 -27.38 -9.16 31.38
CA ARG A 688 -28.31 -10.25 31.11
C ARG A 688 -28.37 -11.25 32.26
N ILE A 689 -27.25 -11.50 32.94
CA ILE A 689 -27.21 -12.30 34.16
C ILE A 689 -28.02 -11.62 35.27
N LEU A 690 -27.82 -10.31 35.48
CA LEU A 690 -28.54 -9.54 36.49
C LEU A 690 -30.05 -9.50 36.21
N GLU A 691 -30.46 -9.31 34.95
CA GLU A 691 -31.86 -9.33 34.54
C GLU A 691 -32.49 -10.71 34.76
N THR A 692 -31.79 -11.79 34.40
CA THR A 692 -32.26 -13.17 34.61
C THR A 692 -32.42 -13.46 36.10
N ARG A 693 -31.46 -13.01 36.92
CA ARG A 693 -31.52 -13.14 38.37
C ARG A 693 -32.66 -12.32 38.99
N GLY A 694 -32.90 -11.11 38.50
CA GLY A 694 -34.02 -10.24 38.91
C GLY A 694 -35.38 -10.83 38.56
N LYS A 695 -35.52 -11.43 37.37
CA LYS A 695 -36.73 -12.16 36.95
C LYS A 695 -37.00 -13.38 37.83
N VAL A 696 -35.96 -14.13 38.20
CA VAL A 696 -36.08 -15.28 39.13
C VAL A 696 -36.44 -14.83 40.55
N ARG A 697 -36.03 -13.62 40.96
CA ARG A 697 -36.29 -13.06 42.29
C ARG A 697 -37.63 -12.32 42.40
N GLY A 698 -38.33 -12.08 41.28
CA GLY A 698 -39.62 -11.39 41.25
C GLY A 698 -39.56 -9.85 41.31
N ASP A 699 -38.35 -9.26 41.36
CA ASP A 699 -38.16 -7.82 41.63
C ASP A 699 -38.32 -6.92 40.39
N THR A 700 -38.41 -7.49 39.19
CA THR A 700 -38.40 -6.72 37.94
C THR A 700 -39.72 -6.83 37.17
N SER A 701 -40.55 -5.78 37.27
CA SER A 701 -41.57 -5.46 36.27
C SER A 701 -40.88 -4.96 34.99
N SER A 702 -40.46 -5.87 34.12
CA SER A 702 -39.93 -5.49 32.82
C SER A 702 -41.07 -4.90 31.99
N ARG A 703 -40.93 -3.65 31.50
CA ARG A 703 -41.74 -3.13 30.38
C ARG A 703 -41.51 -4.01 29.16
N LYS A 704 -42.22 -5.13 29.05
CA LYS A 704 -42.31 -5.91 27.82
C LYS A 704 -43.11 -5.07 26.84
N ARG A 705 -42.51 -4.66 25.72
CA ARG A 705 -43.29 -4.40 24.50
C ARG A 705 -44.06 -5.69 24.22
N HIS A 706 -45.39 -5.65 24.37
CA HIS A 706 -46.26 -6.68 23.83
C HIS A 706 -46.16 -6.60 22.31
N TRP A 707 -45.40 -7.53 21.72
CA TRP A 707 -45.64 -7.88 20.33
C TRP A 707 -47.01 -8.55 20.30
N HIS A 708 -48.04 -7.84 19.85
CA HIS A 708 -49.30 -8.49 19.49
C HIS A 708 -48.99 -9.45 18.34
N ARG A 709 -48.83 -10.73 18.69
CA ARG A 709 -48.76 -11.84 17.77
C ARG A 709 -50.19 -12.07 17.29
N HIS A 710 -50.54 -11.52 16.12
CA HIS A 710 -51.73 -11.90 15.37
C HIS A 710 -51.35 -12.87 14.27
#